data_AF-A0A3D6BSP9-F1
#
_entry.id   AF-A0A3D6BSP9-F1
#
_cell.length_a   1.000
_cell.length_b   1.000
_cell.length_c   1.000
_cell.angle_alpha   90.00
_cell.angle_beta   90.00
_cell.angle_gamma   90.00
#
_symmetry.space_group_name_H-M   'P 1'
#
loop_
_entity.id
_entity.type
_entity.pdbx_description
1 polymer ?
#
loop_
_entity_poly.entity_id
_entity_poly.type
_entity_poly.pdbx_seq_one_letter_code
_entity_poly.pdbx_strand_id
1 'polypeptide(L)'
;MSLRLLKEKFEDLINSSNNSSVQTQAKQALELFDAHPVLALGTDSKEDFFKHKDILDQVMSFIFPTALTQNEIKAAVTPYTNDVIYCSTRLQNIINNAKTDNNIFHDLYKDYEDSFDLFIYTIILNVYYKYQVDFERPKTLSVIDKNGDRKRYRVVFNADFIDIYPNKNAIDITPDILDELLSHADKFEIWEKYFPKNSWTIEGFGLVTLIDTSLDERIDDFKTHLIEPNTESFQHLLQDIRRIFNIPDLQVGSYSVLENMITPPFDKNFDMLTLLPDEHMSVGEYACNHINNELFKDCKPSIIANVETYHKQTKGNRLSKILLERGLKSVALIPIPINGELGFIVELAAFKPNQLNAINMVKLDTIMPFILSYSRRTFSEYQNEISAVIQQECTAIHPSVQWRFEEEARQYIQERNFGENPVFHEIVFKDVIPLFGQVDVVSSSHARNEAIQLDLTKQLEVSKQILIDRTNINLPFYEQLIFQIDNYLFEIKEHFHTNSEQEINQFFQKQLIPLFEHFQSQSKNKKDLIAFLQAIDKTTNSLYDARKAYDETINMGNKALSAFLEKQQAKAQEIFPHYFEKFNTDGIEHNLYVGQSIAKHLKYHPTVLYNLRLWQLQVTCEMEAMYYEKQKEFPLQLEVASLILAYDVPITIRYRIDEKQFDVDGAYNVRYEMIKKRIDKAHIKNTNERLTQPHKLCVVYSSKAIEREYVAYFQFLQAKNYVGKHMEIVELEELQGASGLKAIRVDLNKDLQKVSSIFTLEDIETV
;
A
#
# COMPACT_ATOMS: atom_id res chain seq x y z
N MET A 1 -56.70 -24.96 24.54
CA MET A 1 -56.32 -23.54 24.82
C MET A 1 -56.82 -23.17 26.19
N SER A 2 -56.00 -22.50 27.00
CA SER A 2 -56.33 -22.16 28.40
C SER A 2 -55.60 -20.88 28.79
N LEU A 3 -56.23 -20.05 29.64
CA LEU A 3 -55.62 -18.89 30.27
C LEU A 3 -55.41 -19.11 31.78
N ARG A 4 -55.40 -20.37 32.24
CA ARG A 4 -55.24 -20.74 33.65
C ARG A 4 -54.06 -20.03 34.33
N LEU A 5 -52.87 -20.13 33.76
CA LEU A 5 -51.67 -19.49 34.32
C LEU A 5 -51.76 -17.97 34.38
N LEU A 6 -52.49 -17.34 33.46
CA LEU A 6 -52.75 -15.91 33.53
C LEU A 6 -53.70 -15.58 34.69
N LYS A 7 -54.73 -16.40 34.93
CA LYS A 7 -55.60 -16.29 36.12
C LYS A 7 -54.78 -16.45 37.40
N GLU A 8 -53.99 -17.51 37.52
CA GLU A 8 -53.11 -17.78 38.68
C GLU A 8 -52.15 -16.60 38.92
N LYS A 9 -51.60 -16.00 37.85
CA LYS A 9 -50.76 -14.82 37.98
C LYS A 9 -51.50 -13.64 38.60
N PHE A 10 -52.77 -13.43 38.26
CA PHE A 10 -53.59 -12.39 38.89
C PHE A 10 -53.95 -12.75 40.34
N GLU A 11 -54.21 -14.01 40.66
CA GLU A 11 -54.41 -14.48 42.04
C GLU A 11 -53.18 -14.21 42.91
N ASP A 12 -51.99 -14.52 42.39
CA ASP A 12 -50.72 -14.20 43.03
C ASP A 12 -50.53 -12.69 43.22
N LEU A 13 -50.85 -11.88 42.21
CA LEU A 13 -50.70 -10.42 42.28
C LEU A 13 -51.61 -9.77 43.34
N ILE A 14 -52.79 -10.35 43.60
CA ILE A 14 -53.66 -9.89 44.71
C ILE A 14 -52.99 -10.12 46.07
N ASN A 15 -52.33 -11.27 46.24
CA ASN A 15 -51.74 -11.68 47.52
C ASN A 15 -50.33 -11.12 47.75
N SER A 16 -49.57 -10.85 46.68
CA SER A 16 -48.16 -10.48 46.73
C SER A 16 -47.87 -9.00 46.49
N SER A 17 -48.78 -8.25 45.85
CA SER A 17 -48.56 -6.83 45.54
C SER A 17 -48.99 -5.92 46.69
N ASN A 18 -48.15 -4.93 47.03
CA ASN A 18 -48.50 -3.86 47.98
C ASN A 18 -49.15 -2.64 47.31
N ASN A 19 -49.39 -2.68 45.99
CA ASN A 19 -49.96 -1.58 45.22
C ASN A 19 -51.47 -1.77 45.01
N SER A 20 -52.28 -0.87 45.55
CA SER A 20 -53.75 -0.94 45.47
C SER A 20 -54.30 -0.93 44.04
N SER A 21 -53.64 -0.24 43.10
CA SER A 21 -54.03 -0.22 41.69
C SER A 21 -53.82 -1.58 41.03
N VAL A 22 -52.70 -2.24 41.34
CA VAL A 22 -52.38 -3.59 40.82
C VAL A 22 -53.37 -4.61 41.37
N GLN A 23 -53.66 -4.55 42.67
CA GLN A 23 -54.67 -5.42 43.30
C GLN A 23 -56.06 -5.20 42.69
N THR A 24 -56.44 -3.95 42.39
CA THR A 24 -57.73 -3.63 41.77
C THR A 24 -57.83 -4.19 40.36
N GLN A 25 -56.79 -4.01 39.54
CA GLN A 25 -56.73 -4.56 38.18
C GLN A 25 -56.77 -6.09 38.19
N ALA A 26 -56.01 -6.73 39.09
CA ALA A 26 -56.03 -8.17 39.25
C ALA A 26 -57.42 -8.68 39.67
N LYS A 27 -58.09 -7.99 40.61
CA LYS A 27 -59.47 -8.33 41.00
C LYS A 27 -60.44 -8.23 39.84
N GLN A 28 -60.37 -7.17 39.03
CA GLN A 28 -61.21 -7.03 37.83
C GLN A 28 -60.96 -8.16 36.83
N ALA A 29 -59.71 -8.55 36.62
CA ALA A 29 -59.36 -9.67 35.76
C ALA A 29 -59.94 -11.00 36.29
N LEU A 30 -59.86 -11.25 37.61
CA LEU A 30 -60.44 -12.46 38.22
C LEU A 30 -61.97 -12.49 38.13
N GLU A 31 -62.66 -11.36 38.30
CA GLU A 31 -64.12 -11.28 38.12
C GLU A 31 -64.54 -11.70 36.70
N LEU A 32 -63.76 -11.33 35.68
CA LEU A 32 -63.98 -11.78 34.29
C LEU A 32 -63.77 -13.29 34.13
N PHE A 33 -62.74 -13.85 34.78
CA PHE A 33 -62.48 -15.29 34.76
C PHE A 33 -63.54 -16.11 35.51
N ASP A 34 -64.07 -15.61 36.61
CA ASP A 34 -65.10 -16.29 37.41
C ASP A 34 -66.46 -16.27 36.68
N ALA A 35 -66.78 -15.19 35.97
CA ALA A 35 -67.97 -15.11 35.12
C ALA A 35 -67.86 -16.00 33.86
N HIS A 36 -66.64 -16.25 33.37
CA HIS A 36 -66.37 -17.02 32.16
C HIS A 36 -65.32 -18.12 32.40
N PRO A 37 -65.66 -19.14 33.19
CA PRO A 37 -64.70 -20.15 33.64
C PRO A 37 -64.09 -20.98 32.49
N VAL A 38 -64.76 -21.05 31.33
CA VAL A 38 -64.24 -21.70 30.11
C VAL A 38 -62.89 -21.14 29.66
N LEU A 39 -62.62 -19.84 29.87
CA LEU A 39 -61.34 -19.23 29.49
C LEU A 39 -60.18 -19.72 30.39
N ALA A 40 -60.46 -20.04 31.65
CA ALA A 40 -59.47 -20.52 32.61
C ALA A 40 -59.36 -22.06 32.65
N LEU A 41 -60.48 -22.79 32.58
CA LEU A 41 -60.49 -24.26 32.56
C LEU A 41 -59.99 -24.83 31.23
N GLY A 42 -60.09 -24.04 30.16
CA GLY A 42 -59.67 -24.39 28.83
C GLY A 42 -60.68 -25.22 28.04
N THR A 43 -60.46 -25.29 26.73
CA THR A 43 -61.24 -26.11 25.78
C THR A 43 -60.34 -26.62 24.64
N ASP A 44 -60.72 -27.76 24.08
CA ASP A 44 -60.11 -28.36 22.90
C ASP A 44 -60.70 -27.79 21.59
N SER A 45 -61.85 -27.10 21.67
CA SER A 45 -62.55 -26.50 20.53
C SER A 45 -62.15 -25.03 20.35
N LYS A 46 -61.52 -24.72 19.21
CA LYS A 46 -61.18 -23.34 18.82
C LYS A 46 -62.42 -22.46 18.75
N GLU A 47 -63.49 -22.97 18.14
CA GLU A 47 -64.74 -22.24 18.00
C GLU A 47 -65.35 -21.88 19.36
N ASP A 48 -65.31 -22.80 20.33
CA ASP A 48 -65.86 -22.56 21.66
C ASP A 48 -65.03 -21.56 22.47
N PHE A 49 -63.70 -21.55 22.30
CA PHE A 49 -62.84 -20.54 22.93
C PHE A 49 -63.11 -19.14 22.38
N PHE A 50 -63.25 -19.00 21.06
CA PHE A 50 -63.48 -17.71 20.41
C PHE A 50 -64.93 -17.20 20.47
N LYS A 51 -65.92 -18.00 20.89
CA LYS A 51 -67.28 -17.52 21.23
C LYS A 51 -67.26 -16.46 22.34
N HIS A 52 -66.21 -16.43 23.16
CA HIS A 52 -66.00 -15.47 24.25
C HIS A 52 -65.08 -14.30 23.87
N LYS A 53 -64.94 -13.98 22.58
CA LYS A 53 -63.97 -12.98 22.07
C LYS A 53 -64.03 -11.63 22.80
N ASP A 54 -65.21 -11.07 23.05
CA ASP A 54 -65.34 -9.76 23.71
C ASP A 54 -64.75 -9.75 25.14
N ILE A 55 -64.83 -10.89 25.84
CA ILE A 55 -64.26 -11.07 27.18
C ILE A 55 -62.77 -11.37 27.08
N LEU A 56 -62.36 -12.18 26.11
CA LEU A 56 -60.96 -12.44 25.80
C LEU A 56 -60.21 -11.13 25.52
N ASP A 57 -60.80 -10.22 24.75
CA ASP A 57 -60.20 -8.91 24.45
C ASP A 57 -60.03 -8.05 25.72
N GLN A 58 -60.99 -8.10 26.65
CA GLN A 58 -60.90 -7.43 27.95
C GLN A 58 -59.79 -8.03 28.83
N VAL A 59 -59.73 -9.36 28.92
CA VAL A 59 -58.68 -10.07 29.70
C VAL A 59 -57.30 -9.84 29.08
N MET A 60 -57.19 -9.87 27.75
CA MET A 60 -55.92 -9.64 27.06
C MET A 60 -55.45 -8.18 27.19
N SER A 61 -56.35 -7.22 27.39
CA SER A 61 -55.97 -5.79 27.57
C SER A 61 -55.02 -5.56 28.75
N PHE A 62 -55.02 -6.44 29.77
CA PHE A 62 -54.09 -6.36 30.89
C PHE A 62 -52.63 -6.69 30.51
N ILE A 63 -52.43 -7.53 29.49
CA ILE A 63 -51.09 -7.90 28.98
C ILE A 63 -50.80 -7.31 27.59
N PHE A 64 -51.78 -6.66 26.97
CA PHE A 64 -51.71 -5.83 25.76
C PHE A 64 -52.37 -4.45 26.03
N PRO A 65 -51.70 -3.56 26.78
CA PRO A 65 -52.28 -2.27 27.12
C PRO A 65 -52.68 -1.50 25.87
N THR A 66 -53.94 -1.06 25.78
CA THR A 66 -54.50 -0.43 24.57
C THR A 66 -53.70 0.80 24.11
N ALA A 67 -53.07 1.51 25.04
CA ALA A 67 -52.21 2.66 24.74
C ALA A 67 -50.93 2.29 23.95
N LEU A 68 -50.50 1.02 24.00
CA LEU A 68 -49.25 0.54 23.40
C LEU A 68 -49.46 -0.26 22.12
N THR A 69 -50.69 -0.70 21.82
CA THR A 69 -50.97 -1.63 20.71
C THR A 69 -50.68 -1.04 19.32
N GLN A 70 -50.59 0.28 19.18
CA GLN A 70 -50.17 0.94 17.95
C GLN A 70 -48.66 0.96 17.74
N ASN A 71 -47.87 0.77 18.80
CA ASN A 71 -46.41 0.78 18.74
C ASN A 71 -45.81 -0.62 18.89
N GLU A 72 -46.29 -1.43 19.83
CA GLU A 72 -45.78 -2.79 20.03
C GLU A 72 -46.18 -3.71 18.88
N ILE A 73 -45.28 -4.59 18.46
CA ILE A 73 -45.59 -5.68 17.54
C ILE A 73 -45.60 -6.96 18.38
N LYS A 74 -46.76 -7.30 18.92
CA LYS A 74 -46.91 -8.36 19.93
C LYS A 74 -48.11 -9.26 19.62
N ALA A 75 -48.00 -10.56 19.88
CA ALA A 75 -49.07 -11.54 19.79
C ALA A 75 -49.06 -12.53 20.96
N ALA A 76 -50.23 -13.04 21.32
CA ALA A 76 -50.42 -14.24 22.11
C ALA A 76 -50.72 -15.39 21.14
N VAL A 77 -49.94 -16.45 21.20
CA VAL A 77 -50.01 -17.59 20.27
C VAL A 77 -50.17 -18.90 21.02
N THR A 78 -50.77 -19.90 20.37
CA THR A 78 -50.80 -21.25 20.93
C THR A 78 -49.38 -21.85 20.93
N PRO A 79 -48.98 -22.62 21.98
CA PRO A 79 -47.60 -23.07 22.15
C PRO A 79 -47.03 -24.02 21.07
N TYR A 80 -47.89 -24.73 20.33
CA TYR A 80 -47.48 -25.76 19.34
C TYR A 80 -47.82 -25.37 17.90
N THR A 81 -49.02 -24.85 17.65
CA THR A 81 -49.50 -24.52 16.30
C THR A 81 -49.26 -23.06 15.90
N ASN A 82 -48.81 -22.22 16.84
CA ASN A 82 -48.64 -20.77 16.66
C ASN A 82 -49.88 -20.02 16.15
N ASP A 83 -51.07 -20.54 16.44
CA ASP A 83 -52.31 -19.86 16.10
C ASP A 83 -52.41 -18.59 16.95
N VAL A 84 -52.70 -17.46 16.29
CA VAL A 84 -52.87 -16.18 16.99
C VAL A 84 -54.16 -16.20 17.79
N ILE A 85 -54.03 -16.06 19.10
CA ILE A 85 -55.15 -15.92 20.04
C ILE A 85 -55.55 -14.44 20.13
N TYR A 86 -54.56 -13.56 20.28
CA TYR A 86 -54.73 -12.11 20.38
C TYR A 86 -53.48 -11.38 19.87
N CYS A 87 -53.62 -10.18 19.32
CA CYS A 87 -52.46 -9.40 18.87
C CYS A 87 -52.67 -7.88 18.98
N SER A 88 -51.54 -7.18 19.00
CA SER A 88 -51.49 -5.71 18.91
C SER A 88 -52.03 -5.19 17.57
N THR A 89 -52.59 -3.98 17.57
CA THR A 89 -53.10 -3.29 16.37
C THR A 89 -52.02 -3.10 15.30
N ARG A 90 -50.78 -2.78 15.70
CA ARG A 90 -49.65 -2.63 14.75
C ARG A 90 -49.36 -3.95 14.04
N LEU A 91 -49.33 -5.06 14.76
CA LEU A 91 -49.13 -6.38 14.15
C LEU A 91 -50.31 -6.75 13.24
N GLN A 92 -51.55 -6.50 13.66
CA GLN A 92 -52.73 -6.73 12.81
C GLN A 92 -52.62 -5.96 11.49
N ASN A 93 -52.15 -4.70 11.52
CA ASN A 93 -51.93 -3.90 10.32
C ASN A 93 -50.82 -4.47 9.43
N ILE A 94 -49.73 -4.98 10.02
CA ILE A 94 -48.64 -5.65 9.28
C ILE A 94 -49.18 -6.90 8.58
N ILE A 95 -49.95 -7.73 9.29
CA ILE A 95 -50.57 -8.96 8.74
C ILE A 95 -51.52 -8.61 7.60
N ASN A 96 -52.42 -7.63 7.79
CA ASN A 96 -53.38 -7.20 6.76
C ASN A 96 -52.71 -6.63 5.50
N ASN A 97 -51.48 -6.11 5.63
CA ASN A 97 -50.70 -5.54 4.54
C ASN A 97 -49.68 -6.52 3.93
N ALA A 98 -49.59 -7.75 4.43
CA ALA A 98 -48.71 -8.78 3.87
C ALA A 98 -49.28 -9.37 2.57
N LYS A 99 -48.40 -9.90 1.71
CA LYS A 99 -48.79 -10.69 0.52
C LYS A 99 -49.09 -12.16 0.81
N THR A 100 -48.61 -12.69 1.93
CA THR A 100 -48.74 -14.10 2.30
C THR A 100 -50.11 -14.45 2.90
N ASP A 101 -50.53 -15.70 2.70
CA ASP A 101 -51.75 -16.26 3.29
C ASP A 101 -51.68 -16.26 4.84
N ASN A 102 -52.84 -16.21 5.47
CA ASN A 102 -53.17 -15.76 6.85
C ASN A 102 -52.36 -16.26 8.08
N ASN A 103 -51.26 -17.02 7.94
CA ASN A 103 -50.50 -17.57 9.06
C ASN A 103 -49.01 -17.21 9.02
N ILE A 104 -48.70 -15.92 9.14
CA ILE A 104 -47.32 -15.37 9.26
C ILE A 104 -46.50 -16.06 10.37
N PHE A 105 -47.16 -16.65 11.37
CA PHE A 105 -46.52 -17.31 12.49
C PHE A 105 -46.30 -18.83 12.34
N HIS A 106 -46.83 -19.44 11.29
CA HIS A 106 -46.65 -20.87 11.04
C HIS A 106 -45.23 -21.22 10.59
N ASP A 107 -44.51 -20.24 10.01
CA ASP A 107 -43.11 -20.39 9.60
C ASP A 107 -42.12 -19.82 10.64
N LEU A 108 -42.59 -19.32 11.81
CA LEU A 108 -41.71 -18.81 12.89
C LEU A 108 -40.70 -19.83 13.42
N TYR A 109 -41.04 -21.11 13.29
CA TYR A 109 -40.31 -22.23 13.87
C TYR A 109 -39.69 -23.17 12.82
N LYS A 110 -39.75 -22.79 11.54
CA LYS A 110 -39.02 -23.50 10.50
C LYS A 110 -37.69 -22.79 10.30
N ASP A 111 -36.61 -23.38 10.82
CA ASP A 111 -35.26 -22.89 10.58
C ASP A 111 -34.87 -23.08 9.10
N TYR A 112 -35.35 -24.16 8.45
CA TYR A 112 -35.27 -24.47 7.00
C TYR A 112 -36.52 -25.25 6.56
N GLU A 113 -36.73 -25.44 5.25
CA GLU A 113 -37.90 -26.17 4.69
C GLU A 113 -38.07 -27.63 5.19
N ASP A 114 -37.08 -28.20 5.89
CA ASP A 114 -37.09 -29.58 6.43
C ASP A 114 -36.56 -29.71 7.88
N SER A 115 -36.45 -28.62 8.65
CA SER A 115 -35.87 -28.66 10.01
C SER A 115 -36.89 -28.98 11.10
N PHE A 116 -36.50 -29.82 12.08
CA PHE A 116 -37.28 -30.13 13.27
C PHE A 116 -37.14 -29.04 14.35
N ASP A 117 -38.26 -28.48 14.83
CA ASP A 117 -38.25 -27.45 15.88
C ASP A 117 -37.98 -28.06 17.27
N LEU A 118 -36.78 -27.83 17.79
CA LEU A 118 -36.36 -28.30 19.10
C LEU A 118 -36.91 -27.48 20.27
N PHE A 119 -37.53 -26.32 19.98
CA PHE A 119 -37.87 -25.33 21.01
C PHE A 119 -38.74 -25.88 22.14
N ILE A 120 -39.78 -26.62 21.82
CA ILE A 120 -40.70 -27.21 22.82
C ILE A 120 -39.98 -28.27 23.66
N TYR A 121 -39.09 -29.05 23.04
CA TYR A 121 -38.30 -30.05 23.74
C TYR A 121 -37.31 -29.38 24.70
N THR A 122 -36.68 -28.28 24.30
CA THR A 122 -35.87 -27.44 25.19
C THR A 122 -36.67 -26.96 26.41
N ILE A 123 -37.91 -26.49 26.21
CA ILE A 123 -38.76 -26.08 27.33
C ILE A 123 -39.01 -27.27 28.26
N ILE A 124 -39.32 -28.47 27.74
CA ILE A 124 -39.50 -29.66 28.57
C ILE A 124 -38.23 -29.99 29.38
N LEU A 125 -37.06 -30.05 28.72
CA LEU A 125 -35.78 -30.38 29.36
C LEU A 125 -35.41 -29.36 30.45
N ASN A 126 -35.70 -28.08 30.25
CA ASN A 126 -35.34 -27.02 31.20
C ASN A 126 -36.37 -26.79 32.29
N VAL A 127 -37.66 -26.79 31.95
CA VAL A 127 -38.74 -26.48 32.90
C VAL A 127 -39.11 -27.70 33.73
N TYR A 128 -39.27 -28.87 33.11
CA TYR A 128 -39.65 -30.09 33.83
C TYR A 128 -38.43 -30.78 34.44
N TYR A 129 -37.39 -31.05 33.65
CA TYR A 129 -36.21 -31.82 34.10
C TYR A 129 -35.09 -30.99 34.75
N LYS A 130 -35.12 -29.66 34.61
CA LYS A 130 -34.09 -28.74 35.16
C LYS A 130 -32.67 -28.96 34.62
N TYR A 131 -32.52 -29.48 33.40
CA TYR A 131 -31.21 -29.79 32.80
C TYR A 131 -30.39 -28.59 32.32
N GLN A 132 -30.95 -27.37 32.29
CA GLN A 132 -30.24 -26.12 31.90
C GLN A 132 -29.53 -26.19 30.54
N VAL A 133 -30.19 -26.76 29.54
CA VAL A 133 -29.66 -26.83 28.18
C VAL A 133 -29.87 -25.51 27.45
N ASP A 134 -28.80 -24.97 26.86
CA ASP A 134 -28.87 -23.78 26.02
C ASP A 134 -29.14 -24.15 24.56
N PHE A 135 -30.32 -23.76 24.07
CA PHE A 135 -30.70 -23.82 22.66
C PHE A 135 -31.06 -22.43 22.12
N GLU A 136 -30.61 -21.35 22.77
CA GLU A 136 -30.94 -20.00 22.36
C GLU A 136 -30.37 -19.68 20.98
N ARG A 137 -31.25 -19.37 20.03
CA ARG A 137 -30.89 -18.93 18.68
C ARG A 137 -31.77 -17.75 18.29
N PRO A 138 -31.22 -16.71 17.62
CA PRO A 138 -32.03 -15.59 17.14
C PRO A 138 -33.07 -16.07 16.12
N LYS A 139 -34.33 -16.17 16.53
CA LYS A 139 -35.43 -16.46 15.60
C LYS A 139 -35.76 -15.19 14.82
N THR A 140 -35.88 -15.31 13.49
CA THR A 140 -36.23 -14.19 12.61
C THR A 140 -37.42 -14.52 11.74
N LEU A 141 -38.22 -13.50 11.46
CA LEU A 141 -39.41 -13.59 10.62
C LEU A 141 -39.29 -12.58 9.49
N SER A 142 -39.60 -12.98 8.25
CA SER A 142 -39.67 -12.08 7.10
C SER A 142 -41.12 -11.87 6.67
N VAL A 143 -41.53 -10.62 6.48
CA VAL A 143 -42.85 -10.27 5.93
C VAL A 143 -42.65 -9.41 4.69
N ILE A 144 -43.23 -9.82 3.57
CA ILE A 144 -43.27 -9.03 2.34
C ILE A 144 -44.62 -8.34 2.26
N ASP A 145 -44.59 -7.01 2.17
CA ASP A 145 -45.82 -6.23 2.05
C ASP A 145 -46.42 -6.24 0.63
N LYS A 146 -47.61 -5.66 0.47
CA LYS A 146 -48.29 -5.53 -0.83
C LYS A 146 -47.49 -4.77 -1.88
N ASN A 147 -46.57 -3.88 -1.47
CA ASN A 147 -45.70 -3.12 -2.36
C ASN A 147 -44.44 -3.90 -2.77
N GLY A 148 -44.17 -5.04 -2.12
CA GLY A 148 -42.99 -5.87 -2.36
C GLY A 148 -41.82 -5.58 -1.43
N ASP A 149 -41.99 -4.70 -0.44
CA ASP A 149 -40.95 -4.40 0.54
C ASP A 149 -40.85 -5.56 1.55
N ARG A 150 -39.66 -6.16 1.64
CA ARG A 150 -39.35 -7.17 2.66
C ARG A 150 -38.94 -6.47 3.95
N LYS A 151 -39.64 -6.79 5.03
CA LYS A 151 -39.27 -6.44 6.41
C LYS A 151 -38.85 -7.67 7.17
N ARG A 152 -37.83 -7.52 8.01
CA ARG A 152 -37.33 -8.59 8.87
C ARG A 152 -37.52 -8.21 10.32
N TYR A 153 -37.98 -9.18 11.09
CA TYR A 153 -38.24 -9.02 12.51
C TYR A 153 -37.46 -10.06 13.30
N ARG A 154 -36.82 -9.64 14.39
CA ARG A 154 -36.35 -10.55 15.43
C ARG A 154 -37.51 -10.92 16.34
N VAL A 155 -37.61 -12.20 16.65
CA VAL A 155 -38.72 -12.78 17.42
C VAL A 155 -38.22 -13.04 18.83
N VAL A 156 -38.94 -12.53 19.82
CA VAL A 156 -38.72 -12.81 21.24
C VAL A 156 -39.93 -13.56 21.75
N PHE A 157 -39.72 -14.76 22.30
CA PHE A 157 -40.77 -15.60 22.86
C PHE A 157 -40.70 -15.60 24.38
N ASN A 158 -41.84 -15.36 25.03
CA ASN A 158 -42.00 -15.49 26.48
C ASN A 158 -42.97 -16.66 26.76
N ALA A 159 -42.50 -17.60 27.57
CA ALA A 159 -43.19 -18.85 27.91
C ALA A 159 -43.84 -18.82 29.32
N ASP A 160 -43.94 -17.66 29.98
CA ASP A 160 -44.39 -17.55 31.37
C ASP A 160 -45.85 -18.02 31.58
N PHE A 161 -46.64 -18.10 30.50
CA PHE A 161 -48.02 -18.55 30.51
C PHE A 161 -48.21 -19.94 29.87
N ILE A 162 -47.15 -20.74 29.86
CA ILE A 162 -47.14 -22.12 29.36
C ILE A 162 -46.84 -23.07 30.52
N ASP A 163 -47.69 -24.10 30.67
CA ASP A 163 -47.46 -25.23 31.55
C ASP A 163 -47.24 -26.50 30.73
N ILE A 164 -46.36 -27.37 31.19
CA ILE A 164 -46.02 -28.60 30.48
C ILE A 164 -45.95 -29.77 31.46
N TYR A 165 -46.72 -30.81 31.17
CA TYR A 165 -46.79 -31.99 32.02
C TYR A 165 -46.80 -33.30 31.21
N PRO A 166 -46.19 -34.38 31.75
CA PRO A 166 -46.09 -35.66 31.07
C PRO A 166 -47.42 -36.41 31.08
N ASN A 167 -47.74 -37.06 29.97
CA ASN A 167 -48.84 -38.01 29.85
C ASN A 167 -48.38 -39.44 30.18
N LYS A 168 -49.32 -40.40 30.17
CA LYS A 168 -49.04 -41.81 30.54
C LYS A 168 -47.97 -42.49 29.68
N ASN A 169 -47.75 -42.03 28.46
CA ASN A 169 -46.77 -42.53 27.51
C ASN A 169 -45.51 -41.64 27.41
N ALA A 170 -45.31 -40.69 28.33
CA ALA A 170 -44.06 -39.97 28.46
C ALA A 170 -42.93 -40.92 28.86
N ILE A 171 -41.79 -40.80 28.18
CA ILE A 171 -40.57 -41.48 28.56
C ILE A 171 -39.79 -40.53 29.46
N ASP A 172 -39.29 -41.06 30.58
CA ASP A 172 -38.46 -40.30 31.52
C ASP A 172 -37.07 -40.07 30.90
N ILE A 173 -36.65 -38.81 30.81
CA ILE A 173 -35.38 -38.43 30.18
C ILE A 173 -34.28 -38.47 31.24
N THR A 174 -33.46 -39.53 31.24
CA THR A 174 -32.29 -39.67 32.09
C THR A 174 -31.08 -38.89 31.54
N PRO A 175 -30.02 -38.66 32.33
CA PRO A 175 -28.79 -38.03 31.84
C PRO A 175 -28.17 -38.73 30.61
N ASP A 176 -28.20 -40.06 30.56
CA ASP A 176 -27.67 -40.81 29.40
C ASP A 176 -28.53 -40.57 28.13
N ILE A 177 -29.85 -40.45 28.29
CA ILE A 177 -30.76 -40.11 27.18
C ILE A 177 -30.55 -38.66 26.76
N LEU A 178 -30.34 -37.75 27.71
CA LEU A 178 -30.00 -36.36 27.44
C LEU A 178 -28.73 -36.27 26.59
N ASP A 179 -27.66 -36.97 26.96
CA ASP A 179 -26.40 -37.00 26.20
C ASP A 179 -26.62 -37.51 24.76
N GLU A 180 -27.47 -38.52 24.56
CA GLU A 180 -27.85 -39.03 23.24
C GLU A 180 -28.61 -37.98 22.41
N LEU A 181 -29.56 -37.27 23.03
CA LEU A 181 -30.35 -36.20 22.40
C LEU A 181 -29.45 -35.01 22.00
N LEU A 182 -28.56 -34.57 22.89
CA LEU A 182 -27.67 -33.43 22.63
C LEU A 182 -26.60 -33.74 21.58
N SER A 183 -26.15 -35.00 21.50
CA SER A 183 -25.21 -35.47 20.48
C SER A 183 -25.83 -35.58 19.09
N HIS A 184 -27.16 -35.52 18.98
CA HIS A 184 -27.92 -35.74 17.74
C HIS A 184 -29.11 -34.77 17.59
N ALA A 185 -28.86 -33.48 17.81
CA ALA A 185 -29.88 -32.44 17.69
C ALA A 185 -30.52 -32.35 16.28
N ASP A 186 -29.84 -32.83 15.24
CA ASP A 186 -30.26 -32.82 13.84
C ASP A 186 -31.11 -34.02 13.41
N LYS A 187 -31.28 -35.04 14.25
CA LYS A 187 -31.95 -36.31 13.89
C LYS A 187 -33.32 -36.46 14.53
N PHE A 188 -34.38 -36.13 13.79
CA PHE A 188 -35.76 -36.18 14.28
C PHE A 188 -36.15 -37.56 14.85
N GLU A 189 -35.67 -38.66 14.26
CA GLU A 189 -36.04 -40.02 14.68
C GLU A 189 -35.61 -40.34 16.12
N ILE A 190 -34.50 -39.74 16.58
CA ILE A 190 -34.01 -39.91 17.95
C ILE A 190 -34.89 -39.13 18.93
N TRP A 191 -35.30 -37.93 18.57
CA TRP A 191 -36.22 -37.14 19.38
C TRP A 191 -37.62 -37.75 19.42
N GLU A 192 -38.15 -38.26 18.30
CA GLU A 192 -39.46 -38.95 18.25
C GLU A 192 -39.46 -40.23 19.11
N LYS A 193 -38.33 -40.94 19.17
CA LYS A 193 -38.15 -42.12 20.04
C LYS A 193 -38.35 -41.79 21.53
N TYR A 194 -37.79 -40.67 22.00
CA TYR A 194 -37.83 -40.28 23.42
C TYR A 194 -39.01 -39.34 23.76
N PHE A 195 -39.60 -38.71 22.77
CA PHE A 195 -40.80 -37.88 22.88
C PHE A 195 -41.90 -38.39 21.92
N PRO A 196 -42.51 -39.56 22.20
CA PRO A 196 -43.48 -40.15 21.29
C PRO A 196 -44.75 -39.30 21.19
N LYS A 197 -45.54 -39.47 20.13
CA LYS A 197 -46.78 -38.69 19.94
C LYS A 197 -47.71 -38.79 21.16
N ASN A 198 -48.30 -37.65 21.53
CA ASN A 198 -49.15 -37.49 22.72
C ASN A 198 -48.47 -37.81 24.06
N SER A 199 -47.13 -37.87 24.14
CA SER A 199 -46.38 -38.08 25.39
C SER A 199 -46.44 -36.92 26.37
N TRP A 200 -46.63 -35.71 25.87
CA TRP A 200 -46.66 -34.50 26.68
C TRP A 200 -47.91 -33.70 26.34
N THR A 201 -48.46 -33.02 27.34
CA THR A 201 -49.50 -32.02 27.15
C THR A 201 -48.92 -30.64 27.45
N ILE A 202 -49.22 -29.70 26.57
CA ILE A 202 -48.82 -28.31 26.71
C ILE A 202 -50.10 -27.49 26.85
N GLU A 203 -50.23 -26.82 27.99
CA GLU A 203 -51.37 -25.98 28.32
C GLU A 203 -50.94 -24.51 28.34
N GLY A 204 -51.83 -23.61 27.91
CA GLY A 204 -51.59 -22.16 27.99
C GLY A 204 -51.40 -21.47 26.65
N PHE A 205 -50.61 -20.40 26.66
CA PHE A 205 -50.25 -19.60 25.48
C PHE A 205 -48.85 -18.98 25.63
N GLY A 206 -48.18 -18.76 24.50
CA GLY A 206 -46.91 -18.02 24.45
C GLY A 206 -47.12 -16.56 24.07
N LEU A 207 -46.24 -15.67 24.53
CA LEU A 207 -46.18 -14.28 24.07
C LEU A 207 -45.03 -14.10 23.09
N VAL A 208 -45.35 -13.65 21.88
CA VAL A 208 -44.38 -13.31 20.83
C VAL A 208 -44.29 -11.80 20.70
N THR A 209 -43.07 -11.27 20.78
CA THR A 209 -42.76 -9.87 20.46
C THR A 209 -41.84 -9.83 19.25
N LEU A 210 -42.14 -8.95 18.30
CA LEU A 210 -41.36 -8.75 17.08
C LEU A 210 -40.65 -7.39 17.15
N ILE A 211 -39.35 -7.40 16.89
CA ILE A 211 -38.52 -6.20 16.79
C ILE A 211 -38.11 -6.04 15.34
N ASP A 212 -38.46 -4.91 14.70
CA ASP A 212 -38.07 -4.64 13.31
C ASP A 212 -36.55 -4.46 13.22
N THR A 213 -35.87 -5.42 12.59
CA THR A 213 -34.41 -5.43 12.36
C THR A 213 -34.09 -5.24 10.88
N SER A 214 -35.01 -4.67 10.09
CA SER A 214 -34.82 -4.52 8.65
C SER A 214 -33.65 -3.61 8.30
N LEU A 215 -33.33 -2.62 9.14
CA LEU A 215 -32.16 -1.75 8.93
C LEU A 215 -30.85 -2.50 9.19
N ASP A 216 -30.80 -3.31 10.25
CA ASP A 216 -29.61 -4.10 10.58
C ASP A 216 -29.26 -5.07 9.45
N GLU A 217 -30.27 -5.74 8.89
CA GLU A 217 -30.10 -6.62 7.73
C GLU A 217 -29.60 -5.87 6.50
N ARG A 218 -30.15 -4.69 6.19
CA ARG A 218 -29.67 -3.86 5.06
C ARG A 218 -28.21 -3.44 5.24
N ILE A 219 -27.79 -3.21 6.48
CA ILE A 219 -26.41 -2.88 6.82
C ILE A 219 -25.51 -4.12 6.69
N ASP A 220 -25.99 -5.31 7.06
CA ASP A 220 -25.24 -6.55 6.89
C ASP A 220 -25.10 -6.96 5.40
N ASP A 221 -26.15 -6.77 4.59
CA ASP A 221 -26.09 -6.88 3.12
C ASP A 221 -24.98 -5.96 2.57
N PHE A 222 -25.00 -4.68 2.97
CA PHE A 222 -24.00 -3.69 2.58
C PHE A 222 -22.57 -4.11 2.96
N LYS A 223 -22.35 -4.61 4.18
CA LYS A 223 -21.05 -5.12 4.61
C LYS A 223 -20.59 -6.30 3.76
N THR A 224 -21.49 -7.21 3.42
CA THR A 224 -21.19 -8.40 2.62
C THR A 224 -20.73 -7.99 1.22
N HIS A 225 -21.47 -7.09 0.57
CA HIS A 225 -21.10 -6.59 -0.77
C HIS A 225 -19.80 -5.77 -0.77
N LEU A 226 -19.41 -5.13 0.34
CA LEU A 226 -18.10 -4.48 0.46
C LEU A 226 -16.91 -5.46 0.57
N ILE A 227 -17.14 -6.68 1.06
CA ILE A 227 -16.07 -7.66 1.28
C ILE A 227 -15.75 -8.44 0.00
N GLU A 228 -16.77 -8.78 -0.79
CA GLU A 228 -16.67 -9.55 -2.03
C GLU A 228 -16.39 -8.63 -3.24
N PRO A 229 -15.15 -8.56 -3.76
CA PRO A 229 -14.84 -7.72 -4.89
C PRO A 229 -15.24 -8.46 -6.18
N ASN A 230 -16.35 -8.06 -6.80
CA ASN A 230 -16.69 -8.41 -8.17
C ASN A 230 -17.22 -7.17 -8.91
N THR A 231 -17.20 -7.17 -10.24
CA THR A 231 -17.71 -6.05 -11.07
C THR A 231 -19.20 -5.79 -10.91
N GLU A 232 -19.98 -6.74 -10.36
CA GLU A 232 -21.40 -6.58 -10.07
C GLU A 232 -21.65 -5.88 -8.71
N SER A 233 -20.63 -5.81 -7.83
CA SER A 233 -20.70 -5.32 -6.45
C SER A 233 -21.16 -3.86 -6.36
N PHE A 234 -20.77 -2.99 -7.29
CA PHE A 234 -21.17 -1.58 -7.22
C PHE A 234 -22.69 -1.36 -7.33
N GLN A 235 -23.36 -2.07 -8.24
CA GLN A 235 -24.81 -1.95 -8.38
C GLN A 235 -25.51 -2.45 -7.11
N HIS A 236 -24.98 -3.50 -6.48
CA HIS A 236 -25.47 -3.98 -5.19
C HIS A 236 -25.26 -2.95 -4.07
N LEU A 237 -24.06 -2.36 -3.96
CA LEU A 237 -23.75 -1.31 -2.99
C LEU A 237 -24.65 -0.08 -3.15
N LEU A 238 -24.90 0.36 -4.39
CA LEU A 238 -25.82 1.46 -4.68
C LEU A 238 -27.24 1.14 -4.19
N GLN A 239 -27.71 -0.09 -4.45
CA GLN A 239 -29.03 -0.53 -3.99
C GLN A 239 -29.10 -0.61 -2.47
N ASP A 240 -28.03 -1.04 -1.81
CA ASP A 240 -27.99 -1.09 -0.35
C ASP A 240 -28.02 0.30 0.27
N ILE A 241 -27.25 1.26 -0.26
CA ILE A 241 -27.30 2.65 0.20
C ILE A 241 -28.71 3.20 0.01
N ARG A 242 -29.35 2.98 -1.15
CA ARG A 242 -30.76 3.36 -1.38
C ARG A 242 -31.71 2.76 -0.35
N ARG A 243 -31.54 1.48 -0.01
CA ARG A 243 -32.34 0.78 1.01
C ARG A 243 -32.08 1.31 2.43
N ILE A 244 -30.83 1.60 2.79
CA ILE A 244 -30.46 2.14 4.12
C ILE A 244 -31.08 3.53 4.33
N PHE A 245 -30.99 4.41 3.32
CA PHE A 245 -31.57 5.74 3.38
C PHE A 245 -33.07 5.77 3.13
N ASN A 246 -33.63 4.68 2.57
CA ASN A 246 -35.03 4.57 2.16
C ASN A 246 -35.40 5.60 1.07
N ILE A 247 -34.53 5.76 0.08
CA ILE A 247 -34.66 6.71 -1.04
C ILE A 247 -34.38 5.91 -2.34
N PRO A 248 -35.42 5.42 -3.04
CA PRO A 248 -35.23 4.53 -4.20
C PRO A 248 -34.47 5.18 -5.38
N ASP A 249 -34.59 6.49 -5.54
CA ASP A 249 -33.99 7.28 -6.62
C ASP A 249 -32.70 8.01 -6.20
N LEU A 250 -32.11 7.63 -5.06
CA LEU A 250 -30.87 8.24 -4.56
C LEU A 250 -29.75 8.08 -5.59
N GLN A 251 -29.04 9.18 -5.85
CA GLN A 251 -27.85 9.22 -6.68
C GLN A 251 -26.62 9.13 -5.78
N VAL A 252 -25.63 8.35 -6.20
CA VAL A 252 -24.34 8.21 -5.53
C VAL A 252 -23.25 8.53 -6.54
N GLY A 253 -22.30 9.35 -6.13
CA GLY A 253 -21.15 9.73 -6.94
C GLY A 253 -19.89 9.82 -6.13
N SER A 254 -18.78 10.08 -6.81
CA SER A 254 -17.47 10.27 -6.17
C SER A 254 -16.51 11.04 -7.07
N TYR A 255 -15.58 11.75 -6.45
CA TYR A 255 -14.40 12.29 -7.12
C TYR A 255 -13.18 12.23 -6.19
N SER A 256 -11.99 12.27 -6.79
CA SER A 256 -10.73 12.20 -6.04
C SER A 256 -10.20 13.60 -5.78
N VAL A 257 -9.45 13.74 -4.69
CA VAL A 257 -8.72 14.96 -4.35
C VAL A 257 -7.24 14.59 -4.27
N LEU A 258 -6.44 15.18 -5.15
CA LEU A 258 -5.00 14.99 -5.24
C LEU A 258 -4.34 16.36 -5.22
N GLU A 259 -3.47 16.64 -4.25
CA GLU A 259 -2.67 17.86 -4.20
C GLU A 259 -3.50 19.16 -4.32
N ASN A 260 -4.64 19.25 -3.61
CA ASN A 260 -5.62 20.36 -3.68
C ASN A 260 -6.29 20.56 -5.05
N MET A 261 -6.19 19.58 -5.94
CA MET A 261 -6.91 19.52 -7.20
C MET A 261 -7.97 18.44 -7.13
N ILE A 262 -9.12 18.75 -7.70
CA ILE A 262 -10.20 17.80 -7.91
C ILE A 262 -9.92 17.05 -9.22
N THR A 263 -9.92 15.74 -9.17
CA THR A 263 -9.70 14.86 -10.31
C THR A 263 -10.81 13.82 -10.43
N PRO A 264 -11.02 13.22 -11.61
CA PRO A 264 -11.96 12.13 -11.79
C PRO A 264 -11.77 11.00 -10.76
N PRO A 265 -12.83 10.22 -10.45
CA PRO A 265 -12.72 9.05 -9.59
C PRO A 265 -11.83 7.99 -10.23
N PHE A 266 -11.13 7.20 -9.40
CA PHE A 266 -10.35 6.06 -9.90
C PHE A 266 -11.25 4.91 -10.39
N ASP A 267 -12.42 4.74 -9.78
CA ASP A 267 -13.42 3.75 -10.17
C ASP A 267 -14.48 4.38 -11.09
N LYS A 268 -14.65 3.80 -12.27
CA LYS A 268 -15.55 4.28 -13.34
C LYS A 268 -17.02 4.06 -13.06
N ASN A 269 -17.33 3.25 -12.06
CA ASN A 269 -18.71 3.02 -11.66
C ASN A 269 -19.31 4.24 -10.94
N PHE A 270 -18.47 5.18 -10.45
CA PHE A 270 -18.95 6.40 -9.82
C PHE A 270 -19.05 7.56 -10.81
N ASP A 271 -20.26 8.10 -10.95
CA ASP A 271 -20.48 9.39 -11.61
C ASP A 271 -19.99 10.54 -10.73
N MET A 272 -19.61 11.66 -11.33
CA MET A 272 -19.36 12.91 -10.60
C MET A 272 -20.65 13.75 -10.59
N LEU A 273 -21.32 13.88 -9.45
CA LEU A 273 -22.63 14.52 -9.33
C LEU A 273 -22.55 16.05 -9.27
N THR A 274 -21.49 16.61 -8.68
CA THR A 274 -21.30 18.06 -8.50
C THR A 274 -20.26 18.70 -9.43
N LEU A 275 -19.70 17.92 -10.36
CA LEU A 275 -18.70 18.35 -11.33
C LEU A 275 -19.16 18.04 -12.75
N LEU A 276 -18.73 18.85 -13.72
CA LEU A 276 -18.89 18.51 -15.13
C LEU A 276 -17.82 17.47 -15.55
N PRO A 277 -18.08 16.63 -16.58
CA PRO A 277 -17.19 15.51 -16.94
C PRO A 277 -15.72 15.88 -17.20
N ASP A 278 -15.46 17.08 -17.74
CA ASP A 278 -14.10 17.53 -18.13
C ASP A 278 -13.55 18.64 -17.20
N GLU A 279 -14.13 18.81 -16.02
CA GLU A 279 -13.81 19.93 -15.15
C GLU A 279 -12.67 19.59 -14.18
N HIS A 280 -11.49 20.16 -14.43
CA HIS A 280 -10.38 20.17 -13.49
C HIS A 280 -10.35 21.50 -12.76
N MET A 281 -10.41 21.46 -11.44
CA MET A 281 -10.43 22.68 -10.64
C MET A 281 -9.72 22.52 -9.30
N SER A 282 -9.28 23.65 -8.75
CA SER A 282 -8.78 23.70 -7.38
C SER A 282 -9.93 23.58 -6.39
N VAL A 283 -9.67 22.91 -5.25
CA VAL A 283 -10.63 22.79 -4.13
C VAL A 283 -11.16 24.15 -3.65
N GLY A 284 -10.39 25.24 -3.82
CA GLY A 284 -10.79 26.59 -3.44
C GLY A 284 -11.93 27.16 -4.28
N GLU A 285 -12.12 26.67 -5.50
CA GLU A 285 -13.11 27.17 -6.45
C GLU A 285 -14.41 26.33 -6.43
N TYR A 286 -14.42 25.21 -5.70
CA TYR A 286 -15.48 24.20 -5.73
C TYR A 286 -16.85 24.73 -5.28
N ALA A 287 -16.93 25.26 -4.07
CA ALA A 287 -18.14 25.80 -3.45
C ALA A 287 -17.86 27.14 -2.73
N CYS A 288 -18.66 27.50 -1.73
CA CYS A 288 -18.37 28.66 -0.87
C CYS A 288 -17.31 28.32 0.18
N ASN A 289 -16.67 29.34 0.76
CA ASN A 289 -15.61 29.18 1.77
C ASN A 289 -16.01 28.26 2.94
N HIS A 290 -17.28 28.30 3.36
CA HIS A 290 -17.75 27.46 4.46
C HIS A 290 -17.70 25.96 4.10
N ILE A 291 -18.31 25.56 2.99
CA ILE A 291 -18.28 24.17 2.52
C ILE A 291 -16.86 23.73 2.15
N ASN A 292 -16.08 24.60 1.48
CA ASN A 292 -14.70 24.26 1.13
C ASN A 292 -13.85 24.00 2.38
N ASN A 293 -14.01 24.81 3.44
CA ASN A 293 -13.30 24.59 4.69
C ASN A 293 -13.75 23.30 5.38
N GLU A 294 -15.05 23.02 5.43
CA GLU A 294 -15.56 21.78 6.03
C GLU A 294 -15.04 20.54 5.29
N LEU A 295 -15.16 20.50 3.97
CA LEU A 295 -14.81 19.32 3.17
C LEU A 295 -13.29 19.11 3.06
N PHE A 296 -12.56 20.14 2.64
CA PHE A 296 -11.16 19.99 2.21
C PHE A 296 -10.14 20.33 3.30
N LYS A 297 -10.55 21.00 4.38
CA LYS A 297 -9.66 21.43 5.46
C LYS A 297 -9.94 20.71 6.78
N ASP A 298 -11.21 20.67 7.17
CA ASP A 298 -11.66 20.02 8.41
C ASP A 298 -11.97 18.53 8.20
N CYS A 299 -12.05 18.06 6.95
CA CYS A 299 -12.47 16.71 6.59
C CYS A 299 -13.80 16.30 7.25
N LYS A 300 -14.79 17.19 7.23
CA LYS A 300 -16.15 16.99 7.77
C LYS A 300 -17.20 16.91 6.67
N PRO A 301 -18.23 16.07 6.82
CA PRO A 301 -19.34 16.03 5.86
C PRO A 301 -20.09 17.36 5.81
N SER A 302 -20.47 17.80 4.60
CA SER A 302 -21.34 18.96 4.38
C SER A 302 -22.68 18.53 3.83
N ILE A 303 -23.77 18.97 4.45
CA ILE A 303 -25.14 18.53 4.15
C ILE A 303 -25.97 19.74 3.69
N ILE A 304 -26.49 19.67 2.46
CA ILE A 304 -27.37 20.67 1.87
C ILE A 304 -28.78 20.08 1.80
N ALA A 305 -29.59 20.32 2.84
CA ALA A 305 -30.93 19.77 2.91
C ALA A 305 -31.89 20.40 1.88
N ASN A 306 -31.66 21.65 1.49
CA ASN A 306 -32.45 22.34 0.47
C ASN A 306 -31.53 23.21 -0.41
N VAL A 307 -31.31 22.75 -1.65
CA VAL A 307 -30.41 23.40 -2.60
C VAL A 307 -30.91 24.80 -3.01
N GLU A 308 -32.22 25.02 -3.14
CA GLU A 308 -32.77 26.34 -3.48
C GLU A 308 -32.50 27.37 -2.37
N THR A 309 -32.64 26.96 -1.10
CA THR A 309 -32.32 27.80 0.05
C THR A 309 -30.82 28.12 0.09
N TYR A 310 -29.98 27.12 -0.10
CA TYR A 310 -28.52 27.28 -0.16
C TYR A 310 -28.07 28.20 -1.30
N HIS A 311 -28.67 28.08 -2.48
CA HIS A 311 -28.41 28.95 -3.62
C HIS A 311 -28.70 30.43 -3.29
N LYS A 312 -29.83 30.72 -2.64
CA LYS A 312 -30.19 32.08 -2.21
C LYS A 312 -29.21 32.62 -1.15
N GLN A 313 -28.83 31.81 -0.16
CA GLN A 313 -27.92 32.22 0.90
C GLN A 313 -26.51 32.54 0.40
N THR A 314 -26.04 31.79 -0.60
CA THR A 314 -24.70 31.98 -1.20
C THR A 314 -24.67 32.98 -2.35
N LYS A 315 -25.83 33.56 -2.71
CA LYS A 315 -25.99 34.41 -3.91
C LYS A 315 -25.57 33.69 -5.21
N GLY A 316 -25.74 32.36 -5.25
CA GLY A 316 -25.49 31.53 -6.43
C GLY A 316 -24.01 31.24 -6.70
N ASN A 317 -23.36 30.51 -5.80
CA ASN A 317 -22.03 29.95 -6.06
C ASN A 317 -22.05 28.79 -7.07
N ARG A 318 -20.86 28.34 -7.51
CA ARG A 318 -20.68 27.28 -8.51
C ARG A 318 -21.45 26.00 -8.16
N LEU A 319 -21.18 25.41 -6.99
CA LEU A 319 -21.85 24.19 -6.53
C LEU A 319 -23.38 24.31 -6.59
N SER A 320 -23.96 25.39 -6.07
CA SER A 320 -25.42 25.56 -6.06
C SER A 320 -26.03 25.63 -7.47
N LYS A 321 -25.33 26.21 -8.44
CA LYS A 321 -25.78 26.32 -9.84
C LYS A 321 -25.83 24.95 -10.50
N ILE A 322 -24.76 24.17 -10.37
CA ILE A 322 -24.66 22.81 -10.94
C ILE A 322 -25.75 21.91 -10.36
N LEU A 323 -25.97 21.96 -9.04
CA LEU A 323 -27.00 21.16 -8.39
C LEU A 323 -28.41 21.49 -8.92
N LEU A 324 -28.72 22.78 -9.10
CA LEU A 324 -30.00 23.21 -9.67
C LEU A 324 -30.16 22.81 -11.14
N GLU A 325 -29.11 22.96 -11.95
CA GLU A 325 -29.10 22.57 -13.37
C GLU A 325 -29.35 21.07 -13.54
N ARG A 326 -28.83 20.24 -12.62
CA ARG A 326 -29.05 18.78 -12.60
C ARG A 326 -30.34 18.35 -11.89
N GLY A 327 -31.14 19.29 -11.40
CA GLY A 327 -32.40 19.00 -10.70
C GLY A 327 -32.24 18.37 -9.31
N LEU A 328 -31.04 18.39 -8.74
CA LEU A 328 -30.74 17.86 -7.40
C LEU A 328 -31.20 18.85 -6.34
N LYS A 329 -32.01 18.40 -5.36
CA LYS A 329 -32.68 19.28 -4.39
C LYS A 329 -32.20 19.11 -2.94
N SER A 330 -31.55 18.00 -2.62
CA SER A 330 -30.79 17.82 -1.38
C SER A 330 -29.55 16.97 -1.62
N VAL A 331 -28.45 17.28 -0.95
CA VAL A 331 -27.12 16.67 -1.20
C VAL A 331 -26.35 16.48 0.11
N ALA A 332 -25.57 15.42 0.21
CA ALA A 332 -24.55 15.25 1.23
C ALA A 332 -23.19 14.96 0.56
N LEU A 333 -22.16 15.67 1.00
CA LEU A 333 -20.78 15.54 0.51
C LEU A 333 -19.94 15.01 1.66
N ILE A 334 -19.31 13.85 1.46
CA ILE A 334 -18.71 13.07 2.54
C ILE A 334 -17.22 12.87 2.24
N PRO A 335 -16.32 13.55 2.97
CA PRO A 335 -14.88 13.36 2.80
C PRO A 335 -14.42 12.02 3.35
N ILE A 336 -13.64 11.30 2.54
CA ILE A 336 -13.05 10.00 2.83
C ILE A 336 -11.53 10.18 2.98
N PRO A 337 -11.02 10.25 4.22
CA PRO A 337 -9.59 10.32 4.46
C PRO A 337 -8.91 8.96 4.30
N ILE A 338 -7.77 8.94 3.61
CA ILE A 338 -6.90 7.79 3.41
C ILE A 338 -5.51 8.15 3.94
N ASN A 339 -4.98 7.30 4.83
CA ASN A 339 -3.65 7.48 5.44
C ASN A 339 -3.40 8.86 6.10
N GLY A 340 -4.47 9.53 6.54
CA GLY A 340 -4.39 10.85 7.19
C GLY A 340 -4.61 12.04 6.27
N GLU A 341 -4.71 11.84 4.96
CA GLU A 341 -5.00 12.87 3.96
C GLU A 341 -6.36 12.65 3.30
N LEU A 342 -6.99 13.70 2.78
CA LEU A 342 -8.25 13.58 2.04
C LEU A 342 -8.00 12.90 0.69
N GLY A 343 -8.55 11.69 0.50
CA GLY A 343 -8.43 10.97 -0.77
C GLY A 343 -9.58 11.23 -1.72
N PHE A 344 -10.82 11.14 -1.21
CA PHE A 344 -12.03 11.21 -2.04
C PHE A 344 -13.15 11.97 -1.36
N ILE A 345 -14.11 12.42 -2.16
CA ILE A 345 -15.41 12.90 -1.70
C ILE A 345 -16.47 11.97 -2.26
N VAL A 346 -17.25 11.33 -1.39
CA VAL A 346 -18.47 10.60 -1.77
C VAL A 346 -19.65 11.56 -1.79
N GLU A 347 -20.45 11.49 -2.84
CA GLU A 347 -21.58 12.37 -3.09
C GLU A 347 -22.88 11.58 -2.98
N LEU A 348 -23.81 12.02 -2.14
CA LEU A 348 -25.19 11.51 -2.12
C LEU A 348 -26.12 12.62 -2.55
N ALA A 349 -27.03 12.38 -3.49
CA ALA A 349 -27.98 13.39 -3.94
C ALA A 349 -29.38 12.83 -4.18
N ALA A 350 -30.39 13.67 -3.92
CA ALA A 350 -31.80 13.32 -4.11
C ALA A 350 -32.59 14.44 -4.80
N PHE A 351 -33.67 14.07 -5.48
CA PHE A 351 -34.48 14.97 -6.31
C PHE A 351 -35.57 15.73 -5.56
N LYS A 352 -35.76 15.48 -4.25
CA LYS A 352 -36.69 16.25 -3.41
C LYS A 352 -35.97 16.94 -2.25
N PRO A 353 -36.41 18.13 -1.84
CA PRO A 353 -35.82 18.81 -0.70
C PRO A 353 -36.02 18.01 0.59
N ASN A 354 -35.09 18.18 1.53
CA ASN A 354 -35.04 17.57 2.86
C ASN A 354 -34.93 16.04 2.90
N GLN A 355 -34.85 15.36 1.75
CA GLN A 355 -34.63 13.91 1.68
C GLN A 355 -33.25 13.51 2.19
N LEU A 356 -32.24 14.37 2.07
CA LEU A 356 -30.96 14.26 2.78
C LEU A 356 -30.88 15.42 3.77
N ASN A 357 -30.64 15.13 5.05
CA ASN A 357 -30.62 16.13 6.11
C ASN A 357 -29.77 15.65 7.31
N ALA A 358 -29.44 16.54 8.24
CA ALA A 358 -28.58 16.20 9.36
C ALA A 358 -29.06 15.01 10.20
N ILE A 359 -30.38 14.80 10.34
CA ILE A 359 -30.94 13.70 11.14
C ILE A 359 -30.75 12.35 10.44
N ASN A 360 -31.05 12.28 9.14
CA ASN A 360 -30.92 11.00 8.44
C ASN A 360 -29.47 10.64 8.11
N MET A 361 -28.56 11.62 8.06
CA MET A 361 -27.13 11.39 7.86
C MET A 361 -26.47 10.71 9.07
N VAL A 362 -27.10 10.69 10.25
CA VAL A 362 -26.63 9.88 11.39
C VAL A 362 -26.55 8.39 11.03
N LYS A 363 -27.36 7.92 10.06
CA LYS A 363 -27.25 6.54 9.54
C LYS A 363 -25.89 6.24 8.91
N LEU A 364 -25.18 7.27 8.41
CA LEU A 364 -23.82 7.11 7.89
C LEU A 364 -22.88 6.61 8.98
N ASP A 365 -23.00 7.10 10.22
CA ASP A 365 -22.08 6.75 11.30
C ASP A 365 -21.97 5.23 11.52
N THR A 366 -23.07 4.49 11.28
CA THR A 366 -23.09 3.03 11.38
C THR A 366 -22.36 2.33 10.24
N ILE A 367 -22.30 2.92 9.05
CA ILE A 367 -21.68 2.33 7.85
C ILE A 367 -20.32 2.94 7.47
N MET A 368 -19.98 4.13 7.98
CA MET A 368 -18.74 4.86 7.69
C MET A 368 -17.47 4.04 7.96
N PRO A 369 -17.34 3.28 9.06
CA PRO A 369 -16.14 2.48 9.31
C PRO A 369 -15.86 1.48 8.19
N PHE A 370 -16.91 0.90 7.60
CA PHE A 370 -16.80 -0.07 6.52
C PHE A 370 -16.43 0.61 5.20
N ILE A 371 -17.03 1.78 4.91
CA ILE A 371 -16.66 2.61 3.76
C ILE A 371 -15.17 3.00 3.85
N LEU A 372 -14.72 3.49 4.99
CA LEU A 372 -13.31 3.86 5.19
C LEU A 372 -12.36 2.67 5.02
N SER A 373 -12.73 1.50 5.56
CA SER A 373 -11.93 0.28 5.41
C SER A 373 -11.84 -0.16 3.96
N TYR A 374 -12.96 -0.17 3.24
CA TYR A 374 -13.02 -0.51 1.83
C TYR A 374 -12.20 0.48 0.98
N SER A 375 -12.41 1.78 1.15
CA SER A 375 -11.68 2.81 0.40
C SER A 375 -10.17 2.74 0.62
N ARG A 376 -9.69 2.48 1.84
CA ARG A 376 -8.25 2.28 2.10
C ARG A 376 -7.68 1.08 1.36
N ARG A 377 -8.42 -0.03 1.32
CA ARG A 377 -8.02 -1.24 0.59
C ARG A 377 -7.94 -0.94 -0.91
N THR A 378 -9.00 -0.39 -1.50
CA THR A 378 -9.05 -0.06 -2.93
C THR A 378 -7.93 0.92 -3.32
N PHE A 379 -7.66 1.92 -2.48
CA PHE A 379 -6.55 2.84 -2.72
C PHE A 379 -5.19 2.14 -2.68
N SER A 380 -4.96 1.24 -1.72
CA SER A 380 -3.72 0.47 -1.65
C SER A 380 -3.56 -0.46 -2.85
N GLU A 381 -4.64 -1.10 -3.31
CA GLU A 381 -4.64 -1.94 -4.51
C GLU A 381 -4.28 -1.10 -5.75
N TYR A 382 -4.83 0.11 -5.88
CA TYR A 382 -4.50 1.04 -6.95
C TYR A 382 -3.03 1.52 -6.91
N GLN A 383 -2.48 1.82 -5.73
CA GLN A 383 -1.06 2.18 -5.58
C GLN A 383 -0.13 1.01 -5.92
N ASN A 384 -0.50 -0.21 -5.54
CA ASN A 384 0.23 -1.41 -5.92
C ASN A 384 0.19 -1.62 -7.44
N GLU A 385 -0.94 -1.33 -8.09
CA GLU A 385 -1.07 -1.39 -9.54
C GLU A 385 -0.18 -0.36 -10.25
N ILE A 386 -0.19 0.91 -9.80
CA ILE A 386 0.74 1.94 -10.29
C ILE A 386 2.18 1.45 -10.19
N SER A 387 2.56 0.93 -9.02
CA SER A 387 3.90 0.41 -8.77
C SER A 387 4.24 -0.77 -9.70
N ALA A 388 3.29 -1.66 -9.95
CA ALA A 388 3.48 -2.80 -10.85
C ALA A 388 3.67 -2.37 -12.30
N VAL A 389 2.88 -1.41 -12.80
CA VAL A 389 3.05 -0.83 -14.15
C VAL A 389 4.43 -0.20 -14.28
N ILE A 390 4.84 0.59 -13.29
CA ILE A 390 6.17 1.20 -13.26
C ILE A 390 7.27 0.13 -13.26
N GLN A 391 7.16 -0.91 -12.44
CA GLN A 391 8.18 -1.98 -12.36
C GLN A 391 8.24 -2.85 -13.62
N GLN A 392 7.12 -3.00 -14.34
CA GLN A 392 7.09 -3.71 -15.61
C GLN A 392 7.87 -2.93 -16.67
N GLU A 393 7.58 -1.64 -16.81
CA GLU A 393 8.11 -0.78 -17.86
C GLU A 393 9.48 -0.18 -17.52
N CYS A 394 9.84 -0.07 -16.24
CA CYS A 394 11.02 0.67 -15.78
C CYS A 394 11.91 -0.15 -14.81
N THR A 395 13.12 0.35 -14.56
CA THR A 395 14.05 -0.11 -13.50
C THR A 395 13.82 0.65 -12.20
N ALA A 396 14.75 0.56 -11.25
CA ALA A 396 14.75 1.41 -10.06
C ALA A 396 14.74 2.90 -10.45
N ILE A 397 13.69 3.62 -10.02
CA ILE A 397 13.51 5.04 -10.32
C ILE A 397 13.96 5.89 -9.13
N HIS A 398 14.69 6.96 -9.43
CA HIS A 398 15.13 7.91 -8.41
C HIS A 398 13.94 8.73 -7.86
N PRO A 399 13.82 8.96 -6.54
CA PRO A 399 12.67 9.63 -5.92
C PRO A 399 12.29 10.98 -6.53
N SER A 400 13.30 11.80 -6.89
CA SER A 400 13.08 13.13 -7.48
C SER A 400 12.32 13.12 -8.81
N VAL A 401 12.32 12.01 -9.55
CA VAL A 401 11.62 11.88 -10.83
C VAL A 401 10.44 10.91 -10.77
N GLN A 402 10.29 10.16 -9.67
CA GLN A 402 9.26 9.13 -9.48
C GLN A 402 7.84 9.64 -9.75
N TRP A 403 7.54 10.87 -9.34
CA TRP A 403 6.22 11.47 -9.52
C TRP A 403 5.77 11.52 -10.99
N ARG A 404 6.69 11.69 -11.95
CA ARG A 404 6.36 11.66 -13.39
C ARG A 404 6.01 10.26 -13.85
N PHE A 405 6.72 9.25 -13.37
CA PHE A 405 6.40 7.85 -13.65
C PHE A 405 5.05 7.45 -13.08
N GLU A 406 4.73 7.91 -11.87
CA GLU A 406 3.41 7.71 -11.27
C GLU A 406 2.29 8.42 -12.05
N GLU A 407 2.54 9.62 -12.57
CA GLU A 407 1.58 10.36 -13.39
C GLU A 407 1.27 9.61 -14.70
N GLU A 408 2.30 9.19 -15.44
CA GLU A 408 2.15 8.39 -16.67
C GLU A 408 1.50 7.03 -16.39
N ALA A 409 1.89 6.35 -15.31
CA ALA A 409 1.27 5.08 -14.91
C ALA A 409 -0.22 5.23 -14.57
N ARG A 410 -0.61 6.32 -13.90
CA ARG A 410 -2.03 6.61 -13.63
C ARG A 410 -2.80 6.84 -14.93
N GLN A 411 -2.25 7.62 -15.85
CA GLN A 411 -2.87 7.85 -17.16
C GLN A 411 -3.01 6.53 -17.94
N TYR A 412 -1.94 5.72 -17.99
CA TYR A 412 -1.95 4.40 -18.62
C TYR A 412 -3.05 3.49 -18.04
N ILE A 413 -3.17 3.40 -16.71
CA ILE A 413 -4.21 2.60 -16.06
C ILE A 413 -5.61 3.15 -16.37
N GLN A 414 -5.77 4.48 -16.39
CA GLN A 414 -7.05 5.11 -16.73
C GLN A 414 -7.49 4.76 -18.15
N GLU A 415 -6.63 4.96 -19.15
CA GLU A 415 -6.85 4.62 -20.58
C GLU A 415 -7.17 3.13 -20.75
N ARG A 416 -6.37 2.24 -20.11
CA ARG A 416 -6.61 0.79 -20.12
C ARG A 416 -8.00 0.45 -19.61
N ASN A 417 -8.38 1.06 -18.49
CA ASN A 417 -9.70 0.83 -17.90
C ASN A 417 -10.82 1.46 -18.76
N PHE A 418 -10.54 2.37 -19.72
CA PHE A 418 -11.55 2.98 -20.62
C PHE A 418 -11.82 2.07 -21.82
N GLY A 419 -11.16 0.92 -21.90
CA GLY A 419 -11.20 0.03 -23.06
C GLY A 419 -10.40 0.58 -24.24
N GLU A 420 -9.54 1.56 -23.99
CA GLU A 420 -8.61 2.09 -24.98
C GLU A 420 -7.36 1.20 -25.04
N ASN A 421 -6.51 1.40 -26.06
CA ASN A 421 -5.21 0.74 -26.14
C ASN A 421 -4.15 1.67 -25.53
N PRO A 422 -3.83 1.53 -24.23
CA PRO A 422 -2.96 2.46 -23.55
C PRO A 422 -1.52 2.28 -24.04
N VAL A 423 -0.78 3.38 -24.11
CA VAL A 423 0.66 3.37 -24.42
C VAL A 423 1.39 4.07 -23.30
N PHE A 424 2.37 3.39 -22.70
CA PHE A 424 3.23 4.04 -21.71
C PHE A 424 4.23 4.93 -22.44
N HIS A 425 4.09 6.25 -22.31
CA HIS A 425 4.91 7.21 -23.04
C HIS A 425 6.30 7.37 -22.40
N GLU A 426 7.28 7.75 -23.23
CA GLU A 426 8.62 8.07 -22.73
C GLU A 426 8.59 9.34 -21.87
N ILE A 427 9.27 9.30 -20.73
CA ILE A 427 9.31 10.42 -19.79
C ILE A 427 10.47 11.35 -20.16
N VAL A 428 10.15 12.62 -20.38
CA VAL A 428 11.10 13.63 -20.85
C VAL A 428 11.19 14.80 -19.88
N PHE A 429 12.42 15.10 -19.44
CA PHE A 429 12.73 16.29 -18.66
C PHE A 429 13.52 17.27 -19.52
N LYS A 430 12.86 18.37 -19.90
CA LYS A 430 13.44 19.45 -20.71
C LYS A 430 14.14 20.48 -19.82
N ASP A 431 15.08 21.21 -20.41
CA ASP A 431 15.75 22.37 -19.82
C ASP A 431 16.40 22.07 -18.43
N VAL A 432 17.04 20.91 -18.30
CA VAL A 432 17.80 20.54 -17.11
C VAL A 432 19.27 20.89 -17.28
N ILE A 433 19.90 21.38 -16.21
CA ILE A 433 21.34 21.67 -16.20
C ILE A 433 22.08 20.44 -15.65
N PRO A 434 23.04 19.88 -16.42
CA PRO A 434 23.84 18.77 -15.94
C PRO A 434 25.03 19.24 -15.09
N LEU A 435 25.30 18.54 -14.00
CA LEU A 435 26.49 18.69 -13.16
C LEU A 435 27.19 17.32 -13.12
N PHE A 436 28.30 17.22 -13.85
CA PHE A 436 29.12 16.02 -13.91
C PHE A 436 30.41 16.18 -13.11
N GLY A 437 30.79 15.14 -12.39
CA GLY A 437 32.08 15.05 -11.72
C GLY A 437 32.59 13.62 -11.64
N GLN A 438 33.90 13.48 -11.46
CA GLN A 438 34.55 12.21 -11.27
C GLN A 438 35.77 12.33 -10.35
N VAL A 439 36.05 11.25 -9.62
CA VAL A 439 37.30 10.99 -8.91
C VAL A 439 37.78 9.63 -9.38
N ASP A 440 38.82 9.62 -10.21
CA ASP A 440 39.28 8.42 -10.93
C ASP A 440 40.73 8.07 -10.57
N VAL A 441 41.05 6.78 -10.58
CA VAL A 441 42.39 6.28 -10.27
C VAL A 441 43.35 6.58 -11.42
N VAL A 442 44.42 7.30 -11.12
CA VAL A 442 45.41 7.71 -12.11
C VAL A 442 46.15 6.48 -12.62
N SER A 443 46.12 6.30 -13.95
CA SER A 443 46.81 5.21 -14.64
C SER A 443 46.40 3.81 -14.15
N SER A 444 45.12 3.62 -13.78
CA SER A 444 44.57 2.34 -13.30
C SER A 444 44.95 1.14 -14.18
N SER A 445 44.84 1.31 -15.50
CA SER A 445 45.17 0.28 -16.49
C SER A 445 46.65 -0.11 -16.44
N HIS A 446 47.56 0.83 -16.17
CA HIS A 446 48.99 0.54 -16.04
C HIS A 446 49.28 -0.23 -14.75
N ALA A 447 48.73 0.22 -13.62
CA ALA A 447 48.89 -0.45 -12.32
C ALA A 447 48.32 -1.89 -12.35
N ARG A 448 47.19 -2.09 -13.03
CA ARG A 448 46.61 -3.41 -13.27
C ARG A 448 47.55 -4.30 -14.09
N ASN A 449 48.11 -3.77 -15.18
CA ASN A 449 49.02 -4.52 -16.03
C ASN A 449 50.32 -4.86 -15.29
N GLU A 450 50.87 -3.96 -14.49
CA GLU A 450 52.04 -4.20 -13.65
C GLU A 450 51.79 -5.34 -12.64
N ALA A 451 50.63 -5.33 -11.99
CA ALA A 451 50.23 -6.40 -11.08
C ALA A 451 50.15 -7.77 -11.77
N ILE A 452 49.59 -7.81 -12.99
CA ILE A 452 49.54 -9.04 -13.81
C ILE A 452 50.96 -9.51 -14.18
N GLN A 453 51.84 -8.58 -14.60
CA GLN A 453 53.22 -8.91 -14.95
C GLN A 453 54.00 -9.48 -13.76
N LEU A 454 53.82 -8.91 -12.56
CA LEU A 454 54.45 -9.39 -11.32
C LEU A 454 54.02 -10.82 -10.99
N ASP A 455 52.72 -11.10 -11.04
CA ASP A 455 52.18 -12.44 -10.76
C ASP A 455 52.68 -13.47 -11.78
N LEU A 456 52.64 -13.15 -13.09
CA LEU A 456 53.13 -14.03 -14.16
C LEU A 456 54.63 -14.29 -14.07
N THR A 457 55.43 -13.25 -13.79
CA THR A 457 56.88 -13.37 -13.62
C THR A 457 57.21 -14.31 -12.46
N LYS A 458 56.60 -14.09 -11.30
CA LYS A 458 56.78 -14.93 -10.11
C LYS A 458 56.37 -16.38 -10.39
N GLN A 459 55.25 -16.58 -11.09
CA GLN A 459 54.76 -17.91 -11.44
C GLN A 459 55.73 -18.65 -12.38
N LEU A 460 56.26 -17.98 -13.39
CA LEU A 460 57.25 -18.53 -14.33
C LEU A 460 58.58 -18.84 -13.65
N GLU A 461 59.10 -17.95 -12.79
CA GLU A 461 60.34 -18.14 -12.06
C GLU A 461 60.27 -19.34 -11.11
N VAL A 462 59.20 -19.45 -10.32
CA VAL A 462 58.99 -20.61 -9.43
C VAL A 462 58.87 -21.90 -10.23
N SER A 463 58.18 -21.86 -11.37
CA SER A 463 58.04 -23.01 -12.26
C SER A 463 59.38 -23.47 -12.84
N LYS A 464 60.21 -22.51 -13.29
CA LYS A 464 61.56 -22.78 -13.78
C LYS A 464 62.42 -23.43 -12.70
N GLN A 465 62.38 -22.90 -11.47
CA GLN A 465 63.15 -23.47 -10.36
C GLN A 465 62.71 -24.90 -10.03
N ILE A 466 61.40 -25.16 -9.99
CA ILE A 466 60.84 -26.51 -9.78
C ILE A 466 61.33 -27.47 -10.90
N LEU A 467 61.30 -27.05 -12.17
CA LEU A 467 61.81 -27.87 -13.26
C LEU A 467 63.29 -28.21 -13.03
N ILE A 468 64.15 -27.22 -12.78
CA ILE A 468 65.59 -27.41 -12.55
C ILE A 468 65.83 -28.39 -11.39
N ASP A 469 65.16 -28.20 -10.25
CA ASP A 469 65.36 -29.02 -9.04
C ASP A 469 64.91 -30.48 -9.22
N ARG A 470 63.93 -30.73 -10.10
CA ARG A 470 63.37 -32.06 -10.34
C ARG A 470 63.98 -32.80 -11.51
N THR A 471 64.75 -32.11 -12.35
CA THR A 471 65.37 -32.69 -13.54
C THR A 471 66.89 -32.72 -13.37
N ASN A 472 67.39 -33.72 -12.64
CA ASN A 472 68.84 -34.00 -12.53
C ASN A 472 69.43 -34.70 -13.76
N ILE A 473 68.63 -34.91 -14.82
CA ILE A 473 69.00 -35.63 -16.04
C ILE A 473 68.66 -34.72 -17.23
N ASN A 474 69.65 -34.40 -18.07
CA ASN A 474 69.48 -33.64 -19.31
C ASN A 474 68.57 -34.39 -20.31
N LEU A 475 67.26 -34.20 -20.18
CA LEU A 475 66.27 -34.64 -21.16
C LEU A 475 65.83 -33.43 -22.00
N PRO A 476 65.90 -33.50 -23.35
CA PRO A 476 65.58 -32.37 -24.23
C PRO A 476 64.21 -31.74 -24.01
N PHE A 477 63.23 -32.52 -23.54
CA PHE A 477 61.89 -32.03 -23.23
C PHE A 477 61.88 -30.98 -22.09
N TYR A 478 62.63 -31.21 -21.01
CA TYR A 478 62.68 -30.26 -19.89
C TYR A 478 63.51 -29.02 -20.23
N GLU A 479 64.59 -29.19 -20.99
CA GLU A 479 65.38 -28.07 -21.53
C GLU A 479 64.50 -27.18 -22.43
N GLN A 480 63.64 -27.77 -23.25
CA GLN A 480 62.67 -27.04 -24.08
C GLN A 480 61.67 -26.23 -23.23
N LEU A 481 61.11 -26.81 -22.15
CA LEU A 481 60.18 -26.10 -21.27
C LEU A 481 60.85 -24.94 -20.54
N ILE A 482 62.08 -25.13 -20.05
CA ILE A 482 62.86 -24.06 -19.42
C ILE A 482 63.16 -22.95 -20.44
N PHE A 483 63.54 -23.30 -21.67
CA PHE A 483 63.76 -22.33 -22.74
C PHE A 483 62.47 -21.55 -23.09
N GLN A 484 61.31 -22.21 -23.12
CA GLN A 484 60.03 -21.53 -23.31
C GLN A 484 59.70 -20.57 -22.15
N ILE A 485 59.94 -20.97 -20.91
CA ILE A 485 59.79 -20.09 -19.74
C ILE A 485 60.70 -18.86 -19.86
N ASP A 486 61.95 -19.03 -20.26
CA ASP A 486 62.89 -17.93 -20.44
C ASP A 486 62.45 -16.95 -21.53
N ASN A 487 61.87 -17.46 -22.62
CA ASN A 487 61.29 -16.60 -23.66
C ASN A 487 60.08 -15.80 -23.12
N TYR A 488 59.19 -16.42 -22.35
CA TYR A 488 58.07 -15.70 -21.75
C TYR A 488 58.52 -14.67 -20.71
N LEU A 489 59.52 -14.98 -19.89
CA LEU A 489 60.11 -14.01 -18.95
C LEU A 489 60.74 -12.81 -19.67
N PHE A 490 61.41 -13.06 -20.80
CA PHE A 490 61.95 -11.99 -21.65
C PHE A 490 60.82 -11.15 -22.28
N GLU A 491 59.76 -11.80 -22.78
CA GLU A 491 58.60 -11.13 -23.37
C GLU A 491 57.87 -10.24 -22.37
N ILE A 492 57.61 -10.73 -21.14
CA ILE A 492 56.98 -9.92 -20.08
C ILE A 492 57.79 -8.65 -19.81
N LYS A 493 59.13 -8.76 -19.82
CA LYS A 493 60.03 -7.65 -19.51
C LYS A 493 60.11 -6.61 -20.64
N GLU A 494 60.13 -7.05 -21.89
CA GLU A 494 60.41 -6.16 -23.04
C GLU A 494 59.15 -5.78 -23.84
N HIS A 495 58.15 -6.66 -23.95
CA HIS A 495 57.01 -6.54 -24.88
C HIS A 495 55.71 -7.17 -24.33
N PHE A 496 55.28 -6.82 -23.11
CA PHE A 496 53.99 -7.33 -22.60
C PHE A 496 52.82 -6.77 -23.41
N HIS A 497 52.18 -7.63 -24.21
CA HIS A 497 51.03 -7.29 -25.04
C HIS A 497 49.74 -7.88 -24.49
N THR A 498 48.61 -7.44 -25.02
CA THR A 498 47.26 -7.84 -24.56
C THR A 498 47.02 -9.35 -24.59
N ASN A 499 47.75 -10.09 -25.43
CA ASN A 499 47.64 -11.55 -25.55
C ASN A 499 48.64 -12.33 -24.69
N SER A 500 49.70 -11.69 -24.17
CA SER A 500 50.78 -12.38 -23.46
C SER A 500 50.27 -13.12 -22.22
N GLU A 501 49.35 -12.51 -21.44
CA GLU A 501 48.69 -13.17 -20.29
C GLU A 501 47.97 -14.46 -20.71
N GLN A 502 47.23 -14.43 -21.82
CA GLN A 502 46.46 -15.59 -22.29
C GLN A 502 47.38 -16.72 -22.77
N GLU A 503 48.45 -16.40 -23.49
CA GLU A 503 49.41 -17.39 -24.01
C GLU A 503 50.16 -18.09 -22.87
N ILE A 504 50.63 -17.32 -21.88
CA ILE A 504 51.31 -17.85 -20.69
C ILE A 504 50.35 -18.75 -19.89
N ASN A 505 49.11 -18.30 -19.66
CA ASN A 505 48.12 -19.11 -18.93
C ASN A 505 47.82 -20.43 -19.66
N GLN A 506 47.74 -20.43 -20.99
CA GLN A 506 47.57 -21.67 -21.76
C GLN A 506 48.79 -22.59 -21.66
N PHE A 507 50.01 -22.02 -21.69
CA PHE A 507 51.24 -22.78 -21.51
C PHE A 507 51.26 -23.48 -20.14
N PHE A 508 50.87 -22.77 -19.08
CA PHE A 508 50.73 -23.33 -17.74
C PHE A 508 49.72 -24.46 -17.69
N GLN A 509 48.49 -24.21 -18.17
CA GLN A 509 47.40 -25.17 -18.09
C GLN A 509 47.68 -26.45 -18.89
N LYS A 510 48.27 -26.33 -20.09
CA LYS A 510 48.46 -27.46 -21.00
C LYS A 510 49.76 -28.23 -20.76
N GLN A 511 50.82 -27.56 -20.29
CA GLN A 511 52.16 -28.16 -20.24
C GLN A 511 52.70 -28.25 -18.81
N LEU A 512 52.71 -27.16 -18.03
CA LEU A 512 53.37 -27.14 -16.73
C LEU A 512 52.54 -27.79 -15.61
N ILE A 513 51.23 -27.49 -15.50
CA ILE A 513 50.38 -28.04 -14.43
C ILE A 513 50.31 -29.58 -14.49
N PRO A 514 50.01 -30.23 -15.64
CA PRO A 514 49.99 -31.69 -15.72
C PRO A 514 51.35 -32.33 -15.38
N LEU A 515 52.44 -31.65 -15.75
CA LEU A 515 53.79 -32.10 -15.43
C LEU A 515 54.09 -31.98 -13.92
N PHE A 516 53.68 -30.90 -13.27
CA PHE A 516 53.85 -30.70 -11.83
C PHE A 516 52.99 -31.67 -11.01
N GLU A 517 51.77 -31.98 -11.46
CA GLU A 517 50.95 -33.04 -10.88
C GLU A 517 51.64 -34.41 -11.02
N HIS A 518 52.27 -34.69 -12.18
CA HIS A 518 53.06 -35.91 -12.38
C HIS A 518 54.25 -35.97 -11.41
N PHE A 519 55.04 -34.90 -11.27
CA PHE A 519 56.14 -34.83 -10.31
C PHE A 519 55.67 -34.98 -8.85
N GLN A 520 54.51 -34.41 -8.52
CA GLN A 520 53.88 -34.57 -7.22
C GLN A 520 53.52 -36.05 -6.96
N SER A 521 53.10 -36.82 -7.98
CA SER A 521 52.80 -38.24 -7.83
C SER A 521 54.05 -39.10 -7.58
N GLN A 522 55.20 -38.75 -8.16
CA GLN A 522 56.42 -39.57 -8.15
C GLN A 522 57.46 -39.22 -7.06
N SER A 523 57.45 -38.01 -6.51
CA SER A 523 58.50 -37.53 -5.60
C SER A 523 58.31 -37.92 -4.12
N LYS A 524 59.42 -38.18 -3.39
CA LYS A 524 59.43 -38.34 -1.91
C LYS A 524 59.35 -37.02 -1.13
N ASN A 525 59.80 -35.90 -1.70
CA ASN A 525 59.68 -34.55 -1.12
C ASN A 525 58.69 -33.75 -1.98
N LYS A 526 57.52 -33.38 -1.44
CA LYS A 526 56.42 -32.77 -2.20
C LYS A 526 56.04 -31.36 -1.72
N LYS A 527 56.72 -30.83 -0.71
CA LYS A 527 56.26 -29.63 0.03
C LYS A 527 56.21 -28.38 -0.85
N ASP A 528 57.24 -28.18 -1.65
CA ASP A 528 57.39 -27.11 -2.65
C ASP A 528 56.29 -27.16 -3.73
N LEU A 529 56.08 -28.33 -4.35
CA LEU A 529 55.06 -28.54 -5.39
C LEU A 529 53.64 -28.37 -4.85
N ILE A 530 53.36 -28.90 -3.66
CA ILE A 530 52.05 -28.72 -3.00
C ILE A 530 51.81 -27.24 -2.71
N ALA A 531 52.80 -26.54 -2.14
CA ALA A 531 52.67 -25.12 -1.84
C ALA A 531 52.44 -24.28 -3.09
N PHE A 532 53.16 -24.56 -4.18
CA PHE A 532 52.98 -23.85 -5.45
C PHE A 532 51.61 -24.11 -6.08
N LEU A 533 51.18 -25.37 -6.21
CA LEU A 533 49.87 -25.72 -6.77
C LEU A 533 48.70 -25.21 -5.91
N GLN A 534 48.89 -25.07 -4.59
CA GLN A 534 47.90 -24.45 -3.69
C GLN A 534 47.87 -22.92 -3.80
N ALA A 535 48.98 -22.28 -4.19
CA ALA A 535 49.07 -20.83 -4.39
C ALA A 535 48.46 -20.37 -5.73
N ILE A 536 48.27 -21.28 -6.68
CA ILE A 536 47.56 -21.01 -7.94
C ILE A 536 46.06 -20.92 -7.65
N ASP A 537 45.43 -19.81 -8.04
CA ASP A 537 43.99 -19.63 -7.93
C ASP A 537 43.25 -20.57 -8.91
N LYS A 538 42.25 -21.29 -8.40
CA LYS A 538 41.55 -22.34 -9.16
C LYS A 538 40.65 -21.79 -10.27
N THR A 539 40.26 -20.52 -10.18
CA THR A 539 39.39 -19.86 -11.15
C THR A 539 40.20 -19.30 -12.32
N THR A 540 41.35 -18.72 -12.04
CA THR A 540 42.20 -18.05 -13.04
C THR A 540 43.34 -18.94 -13.56
N ASN A 541 43.64 -20.06 -12.89
CA ASN A 541 44.80 -20.92 -13.15
C ASN A 541 46.13 -20.15 -13.14
N SER A 542 46.19 -19.04 -12.40
CA SER A 542 47.37 -18.21 -12.22
C SER A 542 47.56 -17.85 -10.75
N LEU A 543 48.76 -17.40 -10.41
CA LEU A 543 49.06 -16.74 -9.15
C LEU A 543 48.26 -15.42 -9.11
N TYR A 544 47.63 -15.12 -7.97
CA TYR A 544 46.72 -13.98 -7.81
C TYR A 544 47.03 -13.24 -6.50
N ASP A 545 48.28 -12.79 -6.37
CA ASP A 545 48.77 -12.09 -5.18
C ASP A 545 48.80 -10.58 -5.44
N ALA A 546 49.57 -10.13 -6.44
CA ALA A 546 49.70 -8.71 -6.78
C ALA A 546 48.40 -8.18 -7.39
N ARG A 547 47.73 -8.96 -8.24
CA ARG A 547 46.43 -8.56 -8.82
C ARG A 547 45.34 -8.48 -7.76
N LYS A 548 45.38 -9.35 -6.75
CA LYS A 548 44.47 -9.26 -5.60
C LYS A 548 44.69 -7.98 -4.81
N ALA A 549 45.94 -7.59 -4.56
CA ALA A 549 46.25 -6.32 -3.90
C ALA A 549 45.72 -5.10 -4.69
N TYR A 550 45.80 -5.14 -6.02
CA TYR A 550 45.19 -4.13 -6.90
C TYR A 550 43.66 -4.12 -6.77
N ASP A 551 43.00 -5.26 -6.97
CA ASP A 551 41.54 -5.36 -6.95
C ASP A 551 40.97 -4.98 -5.56
N GLU A 552 41.65 -5.36 -4.48
CA GLU A 552 41.33 -4.93 -3.10
C GLU A 552 41.47 -3.41 -2.93
N THR A 553 42.54 -2.81 -3.47
CA THR A 553 42.75 -1.35 -3.40
C THR A 553 41.63 -0.58 -4.12
N ILE A 554 41.28 -0.98 -5.35
CA ILE A 554 40.19 -0.35 -6.11
C ILE A 554 38.85 -0.49 -5.37
N ASN A 555 38.55 -1.68 -4.85
CA ASN A 555 37.30 -1.92 -4.12
C ASN A 555 37.23 -1.09 -2.82
N MET A 556 38.30 -1.04 -2.03
CA MET A 556 38.36 -0.22 -0.82
C MET A 556 38.20 1.27 -1.12
N GLY A 557 38.88 1.77 -2.16
CA GLY A 557 38.77 3.16 -2.61
C GLY A 557 37.36 3.52 -3.07
N ASN A 558 36.79 2.73 -3.99
CA ASN A 558 35.44 2.95 -4.51
C ASN A 558 34.37 2.87 -3.43
N LYS A 559 34.50 1.93 -2.48
CA LYS A 559 33.57 1.82 -1.35
C LYS A 559 33.62 3.07 -0.47
N ALA A 560 34.81 3.58 -0.17
CA ALA A 560 34.99 4.78 0.64
C ALA A 560 34.42 6.03 -0.06
N LEU A 561 34.75 6.22 -1.34
CA LEU A 561 34.25 7.33 -2.16
C LEU A 561 32.73 7.27 -2.34
N SER A 562 32.19 6.09 -2.69
CA SER A 562 30.75 5.87 -2.83
C SER A 562 29.97 6.21 -1.57
N ALA A 563 30.38 5.64 -0.42
CA ALA A 563 29.66 5.85 0.83
C ALA A 563 29.69 7.32 1.26
N PHE A 564 30.80 8.02 0.97
CA PHE A 564 30.90 9.45 1.24
C PHE A 564 30.00 10.28 0.32
N LEU A 565 30.03 10.02 -1.00
CA LEU A 565 29.23 10.73 -1.98
C LEU A 565 27.73 10.55 -1.74
N GLU A 566 27.27 9.33 -1.45
CA GLU A 566 25.87 9.05 -1.12
C GLU A 566 25.38 9.88 0.09
N LYS A 567 26.21 9.97 1.14
CA LYS A 567 25.88 10.77 2.33
C LYS A 567 25.80 12.27 2.01
N GLN A 568 26.70 12.79 1.17
CA GLN A 568 26.68 14.21 0.80
C GLN A 568 25.57 14.53 -0.21
N GLN A 569 25.25 13.60 -1.09
CA GLN A 569 24.15 13.71 -2.04
C GLN A 569 22.80 13.80 -1.33
N ALA A 570 22.59 13.03 -0.26
CA ALA A 570 21.35 13.10 0.53
C ALA A 570 21.12 14.52 1.08
N LYS A 571 22.19 15.20 1.52
CA LYS A 571 22.11 16.61 1.94
C LYS A 571 21.88 17.56 0.76
N ALA A 572 22.45 17.28 -0.41
CA ALA A 572 22.23 18.09 -1.60
C ALA A 572 20.76 18.06 -2.05
N GLN A 573 20.04 16.95 -1.81
CA GLN A 573 18.61 16.85 -2.10
C GLN A 573 17.77 17.82 -1.25
N GLU A 574 18.26 18.23 -0.08
CA GLU A 574 17.62 19.27 0.75
C GLU A 574 17.75 20.68 0.14
N ILE A 575 18.78 20.93 -0.67
CA ILE A 575 18.95 22.21 -1.40
C ILE A 575 17.85 22.34 -2.46
N PHE A 576 17.73 21.32 -3.30
CA PHE A 576 16.67 21.21 -4.30
C PHE A 576 16.60 19.79 -4.87
N PRO A 577 15.39 19.21 -5.09
CA PRO A 577 15.25 17.91 -5.72
C PRO A 577 15.89 17.85 -7.10
N HIS A 578 16.79 16.89 -7.29
CA HIS A 578 17.50 16.68 -8.55
C HIS A 578 17.60 15.19 -8.88
N TYR A 579 17.71 14.86 -10.16
CA TYR A 579 18.02 13.50 -10.60
C TYR A 579 19.51 13.24 -10.41
N PHE A 580 19.88 12.09 -9.85
CA PHE A 580 21.26 11.75 -9.54
C PHE A 580 21.58 10.31 -9.94
N GLU A 581 22.69 10.13 -10.64
CA GLU A 581 23.26 8.84 -11.02
C GLU A 581 24.71 8.77 -10.60
N LYS A 582 25.15 7.57 -10.24
CA LYS A 582 26.54 7.27 -9.87
C LYS A 582 26.99 6.03 -10.62
N PHE A 583 28.21 6.06 -11.13
CA PHE A 583 28.85 4.94 -11.82
C PHE A 583 30.13 4.57 -11.09
N ASN A 584 30.31 3.28 -10.84
CA ASN A 584 31.49 2.73 -10.19
C ASN A 584 32.32 1.98 -11.24
N THR A 585 33.52 2.48 -11.54
CA THR A 585 34.47 1.87 -12.48
C THR A 585 35.80 1.64 -11.74
N ASP A 586 36.92 2.15 -12.23
CA ASP A 586 38.18 2.24 -11.47
C ASP A 586 38.17 3.45 -10.51
N GLY A 587 37.13 4.29 -10.60
CA GLY A 587 36.80 5.38 -9.70
C GLY A 587 35.30 5.58 -9.54
N ILE A 588 34.93 6.77 -9.08
CA ILE A 588 33.52 7.18 -8.94
C ILE A 588 33.23 8.33 -9.89
N GLU A 589 32.23 8.15 -10.74
CA GLU A 589 31.64 9.19 -11.57
C GLU A 589 30.21 9.47 -11.12
N HIS A 590 29.74 10.70 -11.26
CA HIS A 590 28.35 11.04 -11.02
C HIS A 590 27.78 12.01 -12.03
N ASN A 591 26.50 11.81 -12.37
CA ASN A 591 25.69 12.76 -13.11
C ASN A 591 24.60 13.30 -12.19
N LEU A 592 24.43 14.61 -12.18
CA LEU A 592 23.32 15.27 -11.52
C LEU A 592 22.58 16.14 -12.54
N TYR A 593 21.25 16.10 -12.55
CA TYR A 593 20.43 16.94 -13.42
C TYR A 593 19.43 17.73 -12.57
N VAL A 594 19.45 19.06 -12.71
CA VAL A 594 18.59 19.96 -11.95
C VAL A 594 17.88 20.95 -12.87
N GLY A 595 16.60 21.22 -12.58
CA GLY A 595 15.80 22.18 -13.34
C GLY A 595 14.35 22.16 -12.89
N GLN A 596 13.55 23.08 -13.43
CA GLN A 596 12.13 23.18 -13.08
C GLN A 596 11.34 21.91 -13.46
N SER A 597 11.75 21.20 -14.51
CA SER A 597 11.07 20.00 -14.96
C SER A 597 11.21 18.80 -14.01
N ILE A 598 12.29 18.75 -13.20
CA ILE A 598 12.53 17.67 -12.23
C ILE A 598 11.61 17.80 -11.01
N ALA A 599 11.42 19.01 -10.49
CA ALA A 599 10.63 19.24 -9.28
C ALA A 599 9.20 19.68 -9.59
N LYS A 600 8.20 18.88 -9.17
CA LYS A 600 6.78 19.17 -9.38
C LYS A 600 6.28 20.40 -8.61
N HIS A 601 6.62 20.46 -7.32
CA HIS A 601 6.00 21.38 -6.35
C HIS A 601 6.88 22.56 -5.93
N LEU A 602 8.13 22.56 -6.36
CA LEU A 602 9.10 23.59 -6.00
C LEU A 602 9.43 24.45 -7.22
N LYS A 603 9.54 25.76 -6.98
CA LYS A 603 9.95 26.70 -8.01
C LYS A 603 11.47 26.74 -8.10
N TYR A 604 12.01 26.37 -9.25
CA TYR A 604 13.44 26.47 -9.52
C TYR A 604 13.86 27.94 -9.64
N HIS A 605 14.97 28.29 -9.01
CA HIS A 605 15.60 29.59 -9.12
C HIS A 605 17.10 29.40 -9.41
N PRO A 606 17.76 30.26 -10.22
CA PRO A 606 19.18 30.10 -10.56
C PRO A 606 20.15 29.98 -9.37
N THR A 607 19.78 30.50 -8.19
CA THR A 607 20.56 30.33 -6.95
C THR A 607 20.73 28.87 -6.54
N VAL A 608 19.79 27.99 -6.90
CA VAL A 608 19.92 26.54 -6.71
C VAL A 608 21.16 26.00 -7.42
N LEU A 609 21.38 26.42 -8.67
CA LEU A 609 22.54 25.98 -9.46
C LEU A 609 23.85 26.43 -8.83
N TYR A 610 23.92 27.67 -8.35
CA TYR A 610 25.12 28.19 -7.68
C TYR A 610 25.45 27.39 -6.41
N ASN A 611 24.46 27.11 -5.57
CA ASN A 611 24.65 26.28 -4.37
C ASN A 611 25.09 24.85 -4.73
N LEU A 612 24.48 24.23 -5.74
CA LEU A 612 24.86 22.89 -6.17
C LEU A 612 26.26 22.82 -6.79
N ARG A 613 26.71 23.85 -7.52
CA ARG A 613 28.09 23.93 -8.05
C ARG A 613 29.11 24.07 -6.93
N LEU A 614 28.82 24.91 -5.92
CA LEU A 614 29.68 25.04 -4.73
C LEU A 614 29.73 23.75 -3.93
N TRP A 615 28.58 23.12 -3.71
CA TRP A 615 28.50 21.80 -3.10
C TRP A 615 29.34 20.79 -3.86
N GLN A 616 29.25 20.76 -5.20
CA GLN A 616 30.02 19.84 -6.04
C GLN A 616 31.53 20.05 -5.85
N LEU A 617 31.99 21.31 -5.90
CA LEU A 617 33.40 21.64 -5.67
C LEU A 617 33.86 21.22 -4.26
N GLN A 618 33.07 21.52 -3.24
CA GLN A 618 33.35 21.16 -1.84
C GLN A 618 33.48 19.63 -1.69
N VAL A 619 32.48 18.90 -2.18
CA VAL A 619 32.42 17.44 -2.07
C VAL A 619 33.56 16.78 -2.84
N THR A 620 33.90 17.26 -4.03
CA THR A 620 35.02 16.72 -4.80
C THR A 620 36.36 16.92 -4.07
N CYS A 621 36.60 18.09 -3.46
CA CYS A 621 37.79 18.31 -2.63
C CYS A 621 37.83 17.36 -1.42
N GLU A 622 36.70 17.18 -0.73
CA GLU A 622 36.58 16.29 0.43
C GLU A 622 36.73 14.81 0.06
N MET A 623 36.24 14.40 -1.12
CA MET A 623 36.38 13.04 -1.65
C MET A 623 37.85 12.67 -1.84
N GLU A 624 38.61 13.53 -2.54
CA GLU A 624 40.03 13.27 -2.79
C GLU A 624 40.86 13.31 -1.50
N ALA A 625 40.63 14.29 -0.62
CA ALA A 625 41.30 14.34 0.68
C ALA A 625 41.03 13.09 1.53
N MET A 626 39.78 12.64 1.58
CA MET A 626 39.38 11.41 2.28
C MET A 626 40.02 10.16 1.67
N TYR A 627 40.11 10.10 0.34
CA TYR A 627 40.80 9.00 -0.34
C TYR A 627 42.26 8.89 0.12
N TYR A 628 43.02 9.99 0.10
CA TYR A 628 44.43 10.00 0.53
C TYR A 628 44.62 9.72 2.02
N GLU A 629 43.66 10.08 2.88
CA GLU A 629 43.66 9.66 4.29
C GLU A 629 43.57 8.13 4.41
N LYS A 630 42.65 7.53 3.66
CA LYS A 630 42.37 6.08 3.65
C LYS A 630 43.43 5.27 2.91
N GLN A 631 44.10 5.87 1.92
CA GLN A 631 45.13 5.25 1.11
C GLN A 631 46.25 4.59 1.93
N LYS A 632 46.55 5.14 3.13
CA LYS A 632 47.53 4.59 4.08
C LYS A 632 47.21 3.18 4.56
N GLU A 633 45.94 2.78 4.48
CA GLU A 633 45.45 1.44 4.85
C GLU A 633 45.39 0.49 3.65
N PHE A 634 45.62 0.97 2.42
CA PHE A 634 45.46 0.19 1.20
C PHE A 634 46.70 -0.65 0.88
N PRO A 635 46.53 -1.85 0.27
CA PRO A 635 47.65 -2.68 -0.18
C PRO A 635 48.59 -1.95 -1.15
N LEU A 636 48.03 -1.15 -2.06
CA LEU A 636 48.77 -0.32 -3.02
C LEU A 636 48.47 1.17 -2.81
N GLN A 637 49.49 2.00 -3.01
CA GLN A 637 49.38 3.45 -2.90
C GLN A 637 49.02 4.06 -4.27
N LEU A 638 47.86 3.69 -4.80
CA LEU A 638 47.34 4.24 -6.06
C LEU A 638 46.86 5.68 -5.86
N GLU A 639 47.14 6.56 -6.81
CA GLU A 639 46.71 7.96 -6.76
C GLU A 639 45.38 8.17 -7.47
N VAL A 640 44.65 9.23 -7.11
CA VAL A 640 43.40 9.62 -7.77
C VAL A 640 43.50 11.05 -8.29
N ALA A 641 42.71 11.37 -9.32
CA ALA A 641 42.58 12.72 -9.84
C ALA A 641 41.11 13.11 -9.98
N SER A 642 40.81 14.35 -9.64
CA SER A 642 39.45 14.88 -9.66
C SER A 642 39.18 15.79 -10.86
N LEU A 643 38.00 15.62 -11.45
CA LEU A 643 37.57 16.37 -12.63
C LEU A 643 36.07 16.72 -12.54
N ILE A 644 35.71 17.93 -12.93
CA ILE A 644 34.33 18.41 -13.08
C ILE A 644 34.16 18.98 -14.49
N LEU A 645 33.04 18.67 -15.13
CA LEU A 645 32.61 19.33 -16.36
C LEU A 645 31.56 20.40 -16.02
N ALA A 646 31.96 21.66 -16.06
CA ALA A 646 31.07 22.78 -15.87
C ALA A 646 30.35 23.08 -17.20
N TYR A 647 29.09 22.68 -17.28
CA TYR A 647 28.22 22.91 -18.42
C TYR A 647 27.13 23.91 -18.05
N ASP A 648 26.91 24.93 -18.88
CA ASP A 648 25.93 26.01 -18.67
C ASP A 648 24.76 25.99 -19.67
N VAL A 649 24.78 25.04 -20.61
CA VAL A 649 23.71 24.88 -21.60
C VAL A 649 22.68 23.86 -21.08
N PRO A 650 21.39 24.23 -20.94
CA PRO A 650 20.34 23.28 -20.60
C PRO A 650 20.23 22.17 -21.65
N ILE A 651 20.02 20.95 -21.18
CA ILE A 651 19.81 19.78 -22.01
C ILE A 651 18.43 19.17 -21.73
N THR A 652 18.03 18.25 -22.59
CA THR A 652 16.87 17.38 -22.38
C THR A 652 17.36 15.98 -22.07
N ILE A 653 16.82 15.37 -21.01
CA ILE A 653 17.01 13.95 -20.74
C ILE A 653 15.68 13.20 -20.96
N ARG A 654 15.78 11.99 -21.50
CA ARG A 654 14.64 11.14 -21.83
C ARG A 654 14.86 9.75 -21.25
N TYR A 655 13.86 9.21 -20.58
CA TYR A 655 13.85 7.82 -20.17
C TYR A 655 13.52 6.95 -21.37
N ARG A 656 14.50 6.16 -21.81
CA ARG A 656 14.33 5.18 -22.89
C ARG A 656 13.80 3.88 -22.30
N ILE A 657 12.60 3.48 -22.71
CA ILE A 657 11.91 2.29 -22.15
C ILE A 657 12.67 0.99 -22.49
N ASP A 658 13.26 0.91 -23.68
CA ASP A 658 14.05 -0.24 -24.14
C ASP A 658 15.40 -0.37 -23.41
N GLU A 659 16.08 0.75 -23.17
CA GLU A 659 17.37 0.77 -22.44
C GLU A 659 17.20 0.83 -20.91
N LYS A 660 16.00 1.13 -20.42
CA LYS A 660 15.65 1.32 -19.00
C LYS A 660 16.56 2.29 -18.25
N GLN A 661 16.97 3.37 -18.91
CA GLN A 661 17.83 4.42 -18.36
C GLN A 661 17.50 5.79 -18.95
N PHE A 662 17.93 6.85 -18.27
CA PHE A 662 17.91 8.19 -18.84
C PHE A 662 19.08 8.37 -19.81
N ASP A 663 18.79 8.87 -21.00
CA ASP A 663 19.79 9.30 -21.95
C ASP A 663 19.54 10.75 -22.39
N VAL A 664 20.59 11.38 -22.89
CA VAL A 664 20.57 12.74 -23.36
C VAL A 664 19.88 12.80 -24.73
N ASP A 665 18.81 13.58 -24.83
CA ASP A 665 17.93 13.60 -25.99
C ASP A 665 18.32 14.69 -27.00
N GLY A 666 18.43 14.33 -28.28
CA GLY A 666 18.67 15.26 -29.39
C GLY A 666 20.14 15.47 -29.77
N ALA A 667 20.39 15.65 -31.08
CA ALA A 667 21.73 15.71 -31.69
C ALA A 667 22.65 16.82 -31.12
N TYR A 668 22.08 17.93 -30.66
CA TYR A 668 22.85 19.02 -30.04
C TYR A 668 23.32 18.67 -28.62
N ASN A 669 22.53 17.87 -27.88
CA ASN A 669 22.85 17.49 -26.52
C ASN A 669 23.84 16.31 -26.48
N VAL A 670 23.94 15.52 -27.55
CA VAL A 670 24.98 14.46 -27.72
C VAL A 670 26.40 15.02 -27.56
N ARG A 671 26.62 16.32 -27.84
CA ARG A 671 27.92 16.97 -27.59
C ARG A 671 28.35 16.86 -26.13
N TYR A 672 27.43 17.03 -25.18
CA TYR A 672 27.72 16.91 -23.75
C TYR A 672 28.27 15.51 -23.42
N GLU A 673 27.58 14.46 -23.88
CA GLU A 673 28.02 13.06 -23.70
C GLU A 673 29.36 12.75 -24.37
N MET A 674 29.59 13.29 -25.57
CA MET A 674 30.86 13.14 -26.28
C MET A 674 32.04 13.77 -25.53
N ILE A 675 31.85 14.97 -24.96
CA ILE A 675 32.85 15.65 -24.16
C ILE A 675 33.12 14.84 -22.89
N LYS A 676 32.06 14.48 -22.15
CA LYS A 676 32.13 13.70 -20.91
C LYS A 676 33.01 12.45 -21.03
N LYS A 677 32.85 11.68 -22.12
CA LYS A 677 33.60 10.43 -22.38
C LYS A 677 35.09 10.62 -22.74
N ARG A 678 35.57 11.85 -22.92
CA ARG A 678 36.93 12.13 -23.45
C ARG A 678 37.76 13.08 -22.61
N ILE A 679 37.12 13.92 -21.79
CA ILE A 679 37.83 14.93 -20.99
C ILE A 679 38.79 14.33 -19.96
N ASP A 680 38.56 13.09 -19.51
CA ASP A 680 39.42 12.37 -18.57
C ASP A 680 40.84 12.14 -19.10
N LYS A 681 40.98 11.94 -20.41
CA LYS A 681 42.20 11.58 -21.15
C LYS A 681 42.75 12.73 -21.98
N ALA A 682 42.13 13.90 -21.90
CA ALA A 682 42.56 15.08 -22.64
C ALA A 682 43.93 15.57 -22.17
N HIS A 683 44.75 16.00 -23.11
CA HIS A 683 46.02 16.67 -22.86
C HIS A 683 45.88 18.19 -22.93
N ILE A 684 46.77 18.89 -22.23
CA ILE A 684 46.93 20.34 -22.39
C ILE A 684 47.48 20.60 -23.79
N LYS A 685 46.84 21.54 -24.50
CA LYS A 685 47.16 21.88 -25.89
C LYS A 685 48.65 22.18 -26.07
N ASN A 686 49.24 21.58 -27.11
CA ASN A 686 50.67 21.67 -27.43
C ASN A 686 51.61 21.05 -26.37
N THR A 687 51.12 20.16 -25.51
CA THR A 687 51.92 19.42 -24.54
C THR A 687 51.50 17.94 -24.51
N ASN A 688 52.33 17.09 -23.91
CA ASN A 688 51.97 15.70 -23.59
C ASN A 688 51.48 15.56 -22.13
N GLU A 689 51.17 16.68 -21.46
CA GLU A 689 50.71 16.67 -20.08
C GLU A 689 49.20 16.39 -20.04
N ARG A 690 48.81 15.31 -19.34
CA ARG A 690 47.39 15.00 -19.11
C ARG A 690 46.75 16.09 -18.24
N LEU A 691 45.52 16.45 -18.56
CA LEU A 691 44.78 17.47 -17.82
C LEU A 691 44.66 17.11 -16.32
N THR A 692 44.13 15.92 -16.04
CA THR A 692 43.92 15.40 -14.70
C THR A 692 45.24 15.00 -14.08
N GLN A 693 45.48 15.46 -12.86
CA GLN A 693 46.71 15.22 -12.11
C GLN A 693 46.36 14.91 -10.64
N PRO A 694 47.12 14.02 -9.97
CA PRO A 694 47.01 13.82 -8.53
C PRO A 694 47.09 15.13 -7.76
N HIS A 695 46.29 15.25 -6.69
CA HIS A 695 46.24 16.42 -5.81
C HIS A 695 45.81 17.71 -6.49
N LYS A 696 45.14 17.64 -7.65
CA LYS A 696 44.62 18.79 -8.36
C LYS A 696 43.16 18.56 -8.76
N LEU A 697 42.32 19.57 -8.55
CA LEU A 697 40.97 19.61 -9.08
C LEU A 697 40.97 20.35 -10.42
N CYS A 698 40.46 19.69 -11.45
CA CYS A 698 40.28 20.25 -12.77
C CYS A 698 38.80 20.55 -13.03
N VAL A 699 38.47 21.77 -13.45
CA VAL A 699 37.13 22.14 -13.93
C VAL A 699 37.22 22.51 -15.40
N VAL A 700 36.61 21.70 -16.27
CA VAL A 700 36.54 21.91 -17.71
C VAL A 700 35.31 22.73 -18.07
N TYR A 701 35.46 23.71 -18.95
CA TYR A 701 34.38 24.59 -19.41
C TYR A 701 34.62 25.07 -20.84
N SER A 702 33.58 25.64 -21.45
CA SER A 702 33.60 26.18 -22.81
C SER A 702 33.36 27.69 -22.88
N SER A 703 32.77 28.31 -21.84
CA SER A 703 32.35 29.71 -21.86
C SER A 703 33.15 30.58 -20.89
N LYS A 704 33.41 31.84 -21.29
CA LYS A 704 34.09 32.83 -20.44
C LYS A 704 33.24 33.27 -19.23
N ALA A 705 31.93 33.05 -19.28
CA ALA A 705 31.04 33.31 -18.15
C ALA A 705 31.30 32.29 -17.04
N ILE A 706 31.35 30.99 -17.39
CA ILE A 706 31.73 29.92 -16.46
C ILE A 706 33.14 30.16 -15.89
N GLU A 707 34.10 30.57 -16.72
CA GLU A 707 35.47 30.90 -16.27
C GLU A 707 35.45 31.88 -15.10
N ARG A 708 34.71 32.99 -15.22
CA ARG A 708 34.61 34.01 -14.16
C ARG A 708 33.92 33.48 -12.91
N GLU A 709 32.86 32.71 -13.09
CA GLU A 709 32.08 32.13 -12.00
C GLU A 709 32.93 31.15 -11.17
N TYR A 710 33.61 30.19 -11.81
CA TYR A 710 34.45 29.22 -11.11
C TYR A 710 35.73 29.83 -10.55
N VAL A 711 36.31 30.86 -11.17
CA VAL A 711 37.40 31.62 -10.56
C VAL A 711 36.96 32.25 -9.23
N ALA A 712 35.75 32.82 -9.17
CA ALA A 712 35.22 33.34 -7.91
C ALA A 712 35.00 32.24 -6.87
N TYR A 713 34.47 31.07 -7.28
CA TYR A 713 34.33 29.91 -6.38
C TYR A 713 35.68 29.42 -5.84
N PHE A 714 36.70 29.35 -6.69
CA PHE A 714 38.03 28.94 -6.23
C PHE A 714 38.67 29.96 -5.30
N GLN A 715 38.49 31.27 -5.53
CA GLN A 715 38.94 32.31 -4.60
C GLN A 715 38.27 32.17 -3.22
N PHE A 716 36.98 31.88 -3.20
CA PHE A 716 36.27 31.58 -1.96
C PHE A 716 36.80 30.31 -1.27
N LEU A 717 37.02 29.23 -2.02
CA LEU A 717 37.58 27.98 -1.48
C LEU A 717 39.03 28.15 -0.98
N GLN A 718 39.82 29.05 -1.59
CA GLN A 718 41.15 29.42 -1.11
C GLN A 718 41.06 30.08 0.27
N ALA A 719 40.13 31.02 0.45
CA ALA A 719 39.92 31.68 1.75
C ALA A 719 39.45 30.71 2.84
N LYS A 720 38.68 29.68 2.47
CA LYS A 720 38.25 28.60 3.37
C LYS A 720 39.29 27.47 3.52
N ASN A 721 40.48 27.60 2.93
CA ASN A 721 41.55 26.59 2.93
C ASN A 721 41.16 25.23 2.33
N TYR A 722 40.23 25.18 1.37
CA TYR A 722 39.89 23.95 0.64
C TYR A 722 40.88 23.63 -0.48
N VAL A 723 41.39 24.67 -1.12
CA VAL A 723 42.33 24.58 -2.23
C VAL A 723 43.56 25.46 -1.99
N GLY A 724 44.67 25.13 -2.63
CA GLY A 724 45.94 25.84 -2.54
C GLY A 724 45.93 27.19 -3.27
N LYS A 725 47.02 27.95 -3.12
CA LYS A 725 47.17 29.28 -3.74
C LYS A 725 47.42 29.21 -5.25
N HIS A 726 47.92 28.09 -5.74
CA HIS A 726 48.27 27.92 -7.15
C HIS A 726 47.03 27.48 -7.94
N MET A 727 46.63 28.34 -8.87
CA MET A 727 45.54 28.12 -9.82
C MET A 727 46.03 28.52 -11.21
N GLU A 728 45.80 27.66 -12.20
CA GLU A 728 46.17 27.90 -13.58
C GLU A 728 44.98 27.68 -14.52
N ILE A 729 44.97 28.40 -15.63
CA ILE A 729 43.98 28.24 -16.70
C ILE A 729 44.71 27.70 -17.92
N VAL A 730 44.26 26.54 -18.40
CA VAL A 730 44.88 25.82 -19.52
C VAL A 730 43.89 25.62 -20.65
N GLU A 731 44.39 25.54 -21.89
CA GLU A 731 43.59 25.18 -23.07
C GLU A 731 43.79 23.68 -23.36
N LEU A 732 42.72 22.97 -23.72
CA LEU A 732 42.77 21.55 -24.02
C LEU A 732 43.02 21.29 -25.51
N GLU A 733 43.53 20.10 -25.82
CA GLU A 733 43.57 19.60 -27.20
C GLU A 733 42.16 19.51 -27.81
N GLU A 734 42.09 19.47 -29.14
CA GLU A 734 40.81 19.36 -29.84
C GLU A 734 40.22 17.96 -29.63
N LEU A 735 39.07 17.91 -28.95
CA LEU A 735 38.32 16.68 -28.76
C LEU A 735 37.28 16.54 -29.88
N GLN A 736 37.02 15.32 -30.33
CA GLN A 736 36.01 15.08 -31.35
C GLN A 736 34.65 15.59 -30.86
N GLY A 737 34.07 16.54 -31.58
CA GLY A 737 32.79 17.16 -31.24
C GLY A 737 32.85 18.43 -30.37
N ALA A 738 34.04 18.85 -29.91
CA ALA A 738 34.24 20.08 -29.13
C ALA A 738 35.62 20.72 -29.35
N SER A 739 35.62 22.00 -29.71
CA SER A 739 36.85 22.81 -29.85
C SER A 739 36.82 23.99 -28.88
N GLY A 740 38.02 24.45 -28.49
CA GLY A 740 38.17 25.62 -27.61
C GLY A 740 37.81 25.37 -26.15
N LEU A 741 37.83 24.12 -25.69
CA LEU A 741 37.66 23.80 -24.27
C LEU A 741 38.86 24.30 -23.47
N LYS A 742 38.57 24.85 -22.30
CA LYS A 742 39.56 25.26 -21.32
C LYS A 742 39.31 24.55 -20.00
N ALA A 743 40.30 24.55 -19.13
CA ALA A 743 40.15 24.11 -17.77
C ALA A 743 40.80 25.07 -16.79
N ILE A 744 40.19 25.20 -15.60
CA ILE A 744 40.86 25.74 -14.42
C ILE A 744 41.40 24.54 -13.66
N ARG A 745 42.68 24.56 -13.34
CA ARG A 745 43.34 23.54 -12.52
C ARG A 745 43.87 24.21 -11.26
N VAL A 746 43.49 23.67 -10.10
CA VAL A 746 43.88 24.20 -8.80
C VAL A 746 44.46 23.08 -7.93
N ASP A 747 45.49 23.41 -7.16
CA ASP A 747 46.04 22.47 -6.18
C ASP A 747 45.03 22.25 -5.05
N LEU A 748 44.85 21.01 -4.61
CA LEU A 748 44.03 20.68 -3.45
C LEU A 748 44.81 20.86 -2.15
N ASN A 749 44.12 21.25 -1.07
CA ASN A 749 44.74 21.28 0.23
C ASN A 749 44.92 19.84 0.77
N LYS A 750 46.17 19.40 0.94
CA LYS A 750 46.50 18.05 1.45
C LYS A 750 46.18 17.86 2.93
N ASP A 751 46.10 18.96 3.69
CA ASP A 751 45.79 18.97 5.12
C ASP A 751 44.34 19.37 5.38
N LEU A 752 43.45 19.15 4.41
CA LEU A 752 42.05 19.57 4.49
C LEU A 752 41.36 18.92 5.70
N GLN A 753 41.04 19.72 6.72
CA GLN A 753 40.19 19.29 7.83
C GLN A 753 38.74 19.37 7.42
N LYS A 754 38.02 18.26 7.63
CA LYS A 754 36.62 18.11 7.24
C LYS A 754 35.73 19.13 7.96
N VAL A 755 35.02 19.96 7.20
CA VAL A 755 34.01 20.87 7.77
C VAL A 755 32.67 20.13 7.87
N SER A 756 31.93 20.36 8.96
CA SER A 756 30.69 19.65 9.26
C SER A 756 29.47 20.16 8.47
N SER A 757 29.52 21.40 7.95
CA SER A 757 28.45 22.08 7.23
C SER A 757 28.76 22.31 5.74
N ILE A 758 27.71 22.33 4.91
CA ILE A 758 27.78 22.71 3.49
C ILE A 758 27.93 24.23 3.39
N PHE A 759 28.78 24.72 2.48
CA PHE A 759 28.89 26.15 2.21
C PHE A 759 27.64 26.72 1.53
N THR A 760 27.25 27.92 1.95
CA THR A 760 26.12 28.67 1.40
C THR A 760 26.59 29.85 0.57
N LEU A 761 25.71 30.42 -0.28
CA LEU A 761 25.98 31.68 -0.97
C LEU A 761 26.29 32.84 -0.01
N GLU A 762 25.68 32.86 1.17
CA GLU A 762 25.95 33.87 2.21
C GLU A 762 27.40 33.77 2.70
N ASP A 763 27.99 32.57 2.74
CA ASP A 763 29.41 32.41 3.08
C ASP A 763 30.32 33.11 2.07
N ILE A 764 29.94 33.17 0.78
CA ILE A 764 30.74 33.85 -0.27
C ILE A 764 30.75 35.36 -0.06
N GLU A 765 29.63 35.96 0.32
CA GLU A 765 29.54 37.42 0.52
C GLU A 765 30.33 37.90 1.75
N THR A 766 30.66 36.99 2.68
CA THR A 766 31.41 37.31 3.91
C THR A 766 32.94 37.25 3.77
N VAL A 767 33.43 36.77 2.62
CA VAL A 767 34.86 36.61 2.29
C VAL A 767 35.27 37.67 1.28
#